data_AF-A0A6L3EUR2-F1
#
_entry.id   AF-A0A6L3EUR2-F1
#
_cell.length_a   1.000
_cell.length_b   1.000
_cell.length_c   1.000
_cell.angle_alpha   90.00
_cell.angle_beta   90.00
_cell.angle_gamma   90.00
#
_symmetry.space_group_name_H-M   'P 1'
#
loop_
_entity.id
_entity.type
_entity.pdbx_description
1 polymer ?
#
loop_
_entity_poly.entity_id
_entity_poly.type
_entity_poly.pdbx_seq_one_letter_code
_entity_poly.pdbx_strand_id
1 'polypeptide(L)'
;AVSDNRSYERLPGGERGNSTNTFKNTADFVLNDTPNPQNSGSPMTPFPDDTLAIYIEAPTNIAPAEIFEYQIIVENRASVDAEDVFVGVPVSDAFNVLALPDGAVIKNSRIEFVISTIGVGESVTAVAQIESPATYLDTIIGGYYAESDNLLRAYGPLQMLTMSGGSIPIATARTLEGNTVSVEGVAVMYTGGFYAGSTSTKFYIEDESGGVQVYVPGGIDDVAISIGDRVQVTGEVTYYRDTVEVVPNDFVSDIEVVEQGAEWEPTAIAIDDYKVDDDVIGRLTTIAGTAVRIEEFTYSYEMDIADETGNIITLYIDKLTGISTEIYDVGSQYSVTGISEFYSGRYQIYPRVQDDIQQVFPPELLVSQSGPLSVLPGEEVVFEITAVNHTDSLLTNVVITAVSPASTEISTISEGGEIQNNDGTVGMTWMVPELAANGGEVVLQYTVTPVAGVQMIEALPAVGSADEWVEQVYSAGYRTFIGESGVPIWAIQGDGFRSPYVNKDATTQGIVTGVFPEMNGFWLQEFETDDNVATSAGVFVLIDEFEIPVAAGDFIQISGRVRELSGQTTLYPNTTEQISIISSENELPQSVAYDPPENIDEAQTYKESLEGMLVEIADPALVIAPTTQYGEYVLVRDKWGVDTVARTEDVGYLMYVDDGSTMRHEDQSTMAYAVVKGNVVEGVVGPLAFTFDNYKIESIVQPQIYGEVMNLPTLPEVGPNQFSVVTFNVENMFDNRDPHPSSPERPSRSQYAHRLLKLADAIQRLGAPTIVGLQEVENIDVLEALLELEEMAAYGYEPYLIEGYDSRGIDVAYLVRSEQATVGLVTIEGAGEELFNRPPLLLQATIHLDSGDPTVYLLNNHFLSLSGGEEATEPVRSAQAAWNAERMTQILADDPDAHFVVLGDLNSFYQTLPLDTLQDAGLRHAYDFVEDGPVPYTYIYEGRTQSLDHILMTDGLFSQLISVQTLPINADYPMAMPDDVSARRLSDHDPLIVVFEWE
;
A
#
# COMPACT_ATOMS: atom_id res chain seq x y z
N ALA A 1 22.65 -43.61 -31.48
CA ALA A 1 23.46 -43.21 -30.32
C ALA A 1 23.29 -44.25 -29.21
N VAL A 2 24.32 -44.45 -28.39
CA VAL A 2 24.15 -45.05 -27.06
C VAL A 2 23.68 -43.93 -26.12
N SER A 3 22.91 -44.23 -25.09
CA SER A 3 22.18 -43.27 -24.24
C SER A 3 23.04 -42.37 -23.33
N ASP A 4 24.32 -42.17 -23.66
CA ASP A 4 25.31 -41.50 -22.81
C ASP A 4 26.31 -40.62 -23.60
N ASN A 5 25.83 -39.88 -24.61
CA ASN A 5 26.62 -39.02 -25.50
C ASN A 5 27.72 -39.75 -26.31
N ARG A 6 27.63 -41.08 -26.45
CA ARG A 6 28.55 -41.88 -27.28
C ARG A 6 27.88 -42.39 -28.55
N SER A 7 28.67 -42.60 -29.60
CA SER A 7 28.18 -43.16 -30.86
C SER A 7 28.95 -44.42 -31.27
N TYR A 8 28.32 -45.28 -32.10
CA TYR A 8 29.04 -46.36 -32.79
C TYR A 8 29.50 -45.83 -34.15
N GLU A 9 30.80 -45.65 -34.32
CA GLU A 9 31.40 -45.27 -35.60
C GLU A 9 31.86 -46.50 -36.36
N ARG A 10 31.67 -46.51 -37.68
CA ARG A 10 32.07 -47.64 -38.51
C ARG A 10 33.59 -47.67 -38.69
N LEU A 11 34.22 -48.83 -38.47
CA LEU A 11 35.67 -48.98 -38.61
C LEU A 11 36.11 -48.74 -40.07
N PRO A 12 37.17 -47.95 -40.32
CA PRO A 12 37.61 -47.62 -41.68
C PRO A 12 38.22 -48.84 -42.39
N GLY A 13 37.70 -49.19 -43.57
CA GLY A 13 38.32 -50.14 -44.49
C GLY A 13 39.28 -49.40 -45.42
N GLY A 14 40.51 -49.18 -44.98
CA GLY A 14 41.53 -48.49 -45.78
C GLY A 14 41.18 -47.05 -46.18
N GLU A 15 42.04 -46.42 -46.98
CA GLU A 15 41.97 -44.99 -47.38
C GLU A 15 40.68 -44.59 -48.14
N ARG A 16 39.81 -45.56 -48.49
CA ARG A 16 38.55 -45.31 -49.20
C ARG A 16 37.29 -45.69 -48.40
N GLY A 17 37.43 -46.06 -47.13
CA GLY A 17 36.32 -46.54 -46.31
C GLY A 17 35.82 -47.94 -46.72
N ASN A 18 35.16 -48.65 -45.79
CA ASN A 18 34.63 -49.99 -46.04
C ASN A 18 33.15 -49.91 -46.41
N SER A 19 32.68 -50.46 -47.53
CA SER A 19 31.24 -50.71 -47.77
C SER A 19 30.82 -52.14 -47.39
N THR A 20 31.78 -53.02 -47.09
CA THR A 20 31.57 -54.43 -46.77
C THR A 20 31.05 -54.60 -45.34
N ASN A 21 29.83 -55.12 -45.19
CA ASN A 21 29.27 -55.53 -43.90
C ASN A 21 29.68 -56.98 -43.63
N THR A 22 30.43 -57.22 -42.54
CA THR A 22 30.88 -58.57 -42.18
C THR A 22 29.83 -59.35 -41.39
N PHE A 23 28.67 -58.73 -41.14
CA PHE A 23 27.58 -59.19 -40.27
C PHE A 23 28.04 -59.47 -38.83
N LYS A 24 29.11 -58.79 -38.41
CA LYS A 24 29.65 -58.84 -37.05
C LYS A 24 29.90 -57.42 -36.57
N ASN A 25 29.00 -56.89 -35.75
CA ASN A 25 29.06 -55.51 -35.27
C ASN A 25 30.41 -55.14 -34.61
N THR A 26 31.04 -56.07 -33.89
CA THR A 26 32.36 -55.86 -33.26
C THR A 26 33.52 -55.78 -34.25
N ALA A 27 33.34 -56.22 -35.48
CA ALA A 27 34.32 -56.12 -36.56
C ALA A 27 34.03 -54.93 -37.48
N ASP A 28 32.79 -54.41 -37.48
CA ASP A 28 32.34 -53.35 -38.37
C ASP A 28 32.29 -51.97 -37.66
N PHE A 29 32.21 -51.91 -36.33
CA PHE A 29 32.03 -50.66 -35.57
C PHE A 29 32.93 -50.55 -34.32
N VAL A 30 33.29 -49.32 -33.95
CA VAL A 30 33.98 -48.93 -32.71
C VAL A 30 33.16 -47.88 -31.98
N LEU A 31 33.29 -47.80 -30.66
CA LEU A 31 32.62 -46.78 -29.86
C LEU A 31 33.42 -45.46 -29.93
N ASN A 32 32.76 -44.34 -30.20
CA ASN A 32 33.31 -42.98 -30.07
C ASN A 32 32.70 -42.30 -28.84
N ASP A 33 33.56 -41.92 -27.89
CA ASP A 33 33.18 -41.32 -26.62
C ASP A 33 32.86 -39.80 -26.73
N THR A 34 33.27 -39.15 -27.82
CA THR A 34 33.01 -37.73 -28.10
C THR A 34 32.66 -37.54 -29.58
N PRO A 35 31.45 -37.95 -30.02
CA PRO A 35 31.05 -37.80 -31.42
C PRO A 35 30.85 -36.32 -31.76
N ASN A 36 31.36 -35.90 -32.92
CA ASN A 36 30.96 -34.61 -33.50
C ASN A 36 29.43 -34.62 -33.75
N PRO A 37 28.71 -33.50 -33.59
CA PRO A 37 27.30 -33.41 -33.95
C PRO A 37 27.11 -33.82 -35.41
N GLN A 38 26.33 -34.87 -35.68
CA GLN A 38 26.00 -35.30 -37.04
C GLN A 38 24.48 -35.23 -37.23
N ASN A 39 24.04 -34.67 -38.36
CA ASN A 39 22.65 -34.70 -38.83
C ASN A 39 22.58 -35.42 -40.20
N SER A 40 21.38 -35.52 -40.77
CA SER A 40 21.14 -36.11 -42.10
C SER A 40 21.85 -35.40 -43.27
N GLY A 41 22.60 -34.34 -43.00
CA GLY A 41 23.43 -33.59 -43.95
C GLY A 41 24.94 -33.73 -43.74
N SER A 42 25.43 -34.62 -42.88
CA SER A 42 26.88 -34.90 -42.85
C SER A 42 27.35 -35.50 -44.20
N PRO A 43 28.54 -35.14 -44.72
CA PRO A 43 28.98 -35.59 -46.03
C PRO A 43 28.97 -37.12 -46.17
N MET A 44 28.51 -37.62 -47.32
CA MET A 44 28.61 -39.05 -47.60
C MET A 44 30.05 -39.51 -47.49
N THR A 45 30.31 -40.57 -46.72
CA THR A 45 31.64 -41.18 -46.62
C THR A 45 31.63 -42.57 -47.27
N PRO A 46 32.52 -42.85 -48.26
CA PRO A 46 33.55 -41.95 -48.78
C PRO A 46 32.96 -40.79 -49.58
N PHE A 47 33.64 -39.63 -49.51
CA PHE A 47 33.28 -38.44 -50.28
C PHE A 47 33.26 -38.78 -51.78
N PRO A 48 32.22 -38.38 -52.53
CA PRO A 48 32.25 -38.47 -53.98
C PRO A 48 33.43 -37.66 -54.53
N ASP A 49 34.08 -38.16 -55.59
CA ASP A 49 35.22 -37.48 -56.22
C ASP A 49 34.81 -36.13 -56.86
N ASP A 50 33.53 -35.96 -57.22
CA ASP A 50 32.94 -34.74 -57.78
C ASP A 50 31.81 -34.22 -56.87
N THR A 51 32.01 -33.08 -56.20
CA THR A 51 31.02 -32.49 -55.28
C THR A 51 31.01 -30.96 -55.28
N LEU A 52 29.88 -30.38 -54.87
CA LEU A 52 29.84 -29.01 -54.37
C LEU A 52 30.26 -28.97 -52.89
N ALA A 53 30.65 -27.80 -52.40
CA ALA A 53 30.76 -27.52 -50.97
C ALA A 53 30.05 -26.20 -50.66
N ILE A 54 29.41 -26.11 -49.49
CA ILE A 54 28.72 -24.90 -49.04
C ILE A 54 29.09 -24.56 -47.60
N TYR A 55 29.35 -23.28 -47.34
CA TYR A 55 29.69 -22.72 -46.04
C TYR A 55 28.84 -21.48 -45.77
N ILE A 56 28.60 -21.20 -44.50
CA ILE A 56 28.07 -19.93 -44.04
C ILE A 56 29.08 -19.38 -43.05
N GLU A 57 29.58 -18.18 -43.32
CA GLU A 57 30.34 -17.41 -42.34
C GLU A 57 29.40 -16.37 -41.72
N ALA A 58 29.23 -16.45 -40.40
CA ALA A 58 28.46 -15.54 -39.56
C ALA A 58 29.19 -15.38 -38.21
N PRO A 59 28.97 -14.28 -37.46
CA PRO A 59 29.54 -14.12 -36.13
C PRO A 59 29.10 -15.24 -35.18
N THR A 60 29.94 -15.59 -34.22
CA THR A 60 29.59 -16.58 -33.19
C THR A 60 28.88 -15.93 -31.99
N ASN A 61 29.23 -14.69 -31.69
CA ASN A 61 28.60 -13.88 -30.65
C ASN A 61 27.96 -12.67 -31.32
N ILE A 62 26.70 -12.41 -31.02
CA ILE A 62 25.91 -11.33 -31.62
C ILE A 62 25.17 -10.60 -30.47
N ALA A 63 25.15 -9.28 -30.49
CA ALA A 63 24.33 -8.49 -29.58
C ALA A 63 22.84 -8.54 -29.96
N PRO A 64 21.91 -8.28 -29.03
CA PRO A 64 20.51 -8.08 -29.37
C PRO A 64 20.31 -6.94 -30.38
N ALA A 65 19.37 -7.12 -31.31
CA ALA A 65 19.07 -6.17 -32.40
C ALA A 65 20.29 -5.74 -33.25
N GLU A 66 21.34 -6.57 -33.31
CA GLU A 66 22.53 -6.33 -34.13
C GLU A 66 22.28 -6.75 -35.58
N ILE A 67 22.70 -5.89 -36.51
CA ILE A 67 22.70 -6.20 -37.95
C ILE A 67 24.03 -6.82 -38.34
N PHE A 68 24.00 -8.00 -38.92
CA PHE A 68 25.17 -8.74 -39.36
C PHE A 68 24.92 -9.48 -40.69
N GLU A 69 25.97 -10.10 -41.24
CA GLU A 69 25.92 -10.73 -42.55
C GLU A 69 25.97 -12.26 -42.45
N TYR A 70 25.12 -12.94 -43.22
CA TYR A 70 25.33 -14.32 -43.63
C TYR A 70 26.12 -14.32 -44.94
N GLN A 71 27.39 -14.71 -44.90
CA GLN A 71 28.18 -14.92 -46.12
C GLN A 71 28.06 -16.38 -46.56
N ILE A 72 27.21 -16.61 -47.56
CA ILE A 72 26.89 -17.93 -48.10
C ILE A 72 27.87 -18.22 -49.24
N ILE A 73 28.78 -19.15 -49.03
CA ILE A 73 29.88 -19.47 -49.95
C ILE A 73 29.62 -20.85 -50.56
N VAL A 74 29.50 -20.93 -51.89
CA VAL A 74 29.38 -22.19 -52.62
C VAL A 74 30.61 -22.39 -53.49
N GLU A 75 31.30 -23.50 -53.30
CA GLU A 75 32.53 -23.87 -54.01
C GLU A 75 32.28 -25.10 -54.89
N ASN A 76 32.69 -25.03 -56.16
CA ASN A 76 32.65 -26.18 -57.05
C ASN A 76 33.97 -26.97 -56.96
N ARG A 77 33.93 -28.14 -56.32
CA ARG A 77 35.06 -29.07 -56.18
C ARG A 77 35.00 -30.22 -57.18
N ALA A 78 34.04 -30.21 -58.09
CA ALA A 78 33.91 -31.21 -59.13
C ALA A 78 34.87 -30.97 -60.30
N SER A 79 35.10 -32.01 -61.10
CA SER A 79 35.86 -31.97 -62.34
C SER A 79 35.07 -31.40 -63.54
N VAL A 80 33.84 -30.94 -63.31
CA VAL A 80 32.93 -30.33 -64.29
C VAL A 80 32.32 -29.04 -63.75
N ASP A 81 31.91 -28.12 -64.63
CA ASP A 81 31.18 -26.91 -64.24
C ASP A 81 29.82 -27.28 -63.63
N ALA A 82 29.43 -26.56 -62.58
CA ALA A 82 28.13 -26.72 -61.94
C ALA A 82 27.17 -25.69 -62.53
N GLU A 83 26.13 -26.14 -63.22
CA GLU A 83 25.12 -25.27 -63.84
C GLU A 83 23.85 -25.24 -62.98
N ASP A 84 23.14 -24.11 -62.96
CA ASP A 84 21.87 -23.94 -62.24
C ASP A 84 21.92 -24.44 -60.78
N VAL A 85 22.93 -24.01 -60.03
CA VAL A 85 23.16 -24.44 -58.64
C VAL A 85 22.11 -23.80 -57.73
N PHE A 86 21.18 -24.61 -57.24
CA PHE A 86 20.17 -24.20 -56.28
C PHE A 86 20.75 -24.20 -54.86
N VAL A 87 20.57 -23.10 -54.14
CA VAL A 87 21.05 -22.91 -52.76
C VAL A 87 19.85 -22.68 -51.85
N GLY A 88 19.83 -23.36 -50.70
CA GLY A 88 18.79 -23.19 -49.68
C GLY A 88 19.39 -23.05 -48.29
N VAL A 89 19.22 -21.89 -47.66
CA VAL A 89 19.74 -21.55 -46.32
C VAL A 89 18.58 -21.27 -45.36
N PRO A 90 18.45 -21.97 -44.23
CA PRO A 90 17.40 -21.68 -43.26
C PRO A 90 17.65 -20.38 -42.51
N VAL A 91 16.57 -19.69 -42.20
CA VAL A 91 16.55 -18.52 -41.32
C VAL A 91 15.51 -18.79 -40.24
N SER A 92 15.88 -18.57 -38.98
CA SER A 92 14.95 -18.68 -37.85
C SER A 92 13.87 -17.61 -37.98
N ASP A 93 12.62 -17.95 -37.64
CA ASP A 93 11.51 -16.98 -37.66
C ASP A 93 11.70 -15.85 -36.63
N ALA A 94 12.62 -16.01 -35.66
CA ALA A 94 13.00 -14.98 -34.71
C ALA A 94 13.99 -13.92 -35.26
N PHE A 95 14.57 -14.14 -36.45
CA PHE A 95 15.56 -13.23 -37.06
C PHE A 95 14.93 -12.49 -38.23
N ASN A 96 15.20 -11.19 -38.34
CA ASN A 96 14.71 -10.37 -39.43
C ASN A 96 15.68 -10.39 -40.61
N VAL A 97 15.19 -10.66 -41.82
CA VAL A 97 16.01 -10.56 -43.04
C VAL A 97 15.85 -9.17 -43.65
N LEU A 98 16.88 -8.35 -43.54
CA LEU A 98 16.87 -6.97 -44.01
C LEU A 98 17.22 -6.86 -45.50
N ALA A 99 18.13 -7.70 -45.99
CA ALA A 99 18.51 -7.75 -47.39
C ALA A 99 18.81 -9.18 -47.85
N LEU A 100 18.39 -9.50 -49.06
CA LEU A 100 18.59 -10.81 -49.69
C LEU A 100 19.68 -10.73 -50.78
N PRO A 101 20.37 -11.83 -51.08
CA PRO A 101 21.22 -11.92 -52.27
C PRO A 101 20.43 -11.64 -53.55
N ASP A 102 21.12 -11.13 -54.58
CA ASP A 102 20.50 -10.84 -55.88
C ASP A 102 19.78 -12.07 -56.46
N GLY A 103 18.47 -11.92 -56.71
CA GLY A 103 17.62 -12.99 -57.26
C GLY A 103 17.15 -14.02 -56.24
N ALA A 104 17.44 -13.86 -54.94
CA ALA A 104 16.96 -14.74 -53.89
C ALA A 104 15.53 -14.41 -53.43
N VAL A 105 14.85 -15.41 -52.89
CA VAL A 105 13.51 -15.29 -52.28
C VAL A 105 13.47 -16.05 -50.95
N ILE A 106 12.59 -15.65 -50.03
CA ILE A 106 12.31 -16.43 -48.82
C ILE A 106 11.11 -17.34 -49.07
N LYS A 107 11.29 -18.65 -48.86
CA LYS A 107 10.24 -19.64 -48.98
C LYS A 107 10.42 -20.72 -47.92
N ASN A 108 9.36 -21.06 -47.19
CA ASN A 108 9.39 -22.07 -46.11
C ASN A 108 10.55 -21.84 -45.11
N SER A 109 10.70 -20.59 -44.62
CA SER A 109 11.76 -20.16 -43.70
C SER A 109 13.19 -20.45 -44.21
N ARG A 110 13.38 -20.39 -45.54
CA ARG A 110 14.68 -20.51 -46.20
C ARG A 110 14.91 -19.41 -47.23
N ILE A 111 16.12 -18.87 -47.23
CA ILE A 111 16.65 -18.07 -48.35
C ILE A 111 16.99 -19.05 -49.47
N GLU A 112 16.31 -18.92 -50.60
CA GLU A 112 16.47 -19.77 -51.79
C GLU A 112 16.91 -18.92 -52.98
N PHE A 113 17.96 -19.35 -53.69
CA PHE A 113 18.43 -18.70 -54.92
C PHE A 113 19.16 -19.69 -55.84
N VAL A 114 19.39 -19.28 -57.10
CA VAL A 114 20.07 -20.08 -58.11
C VAL A 114 21.29 -19.35 -58.62
N ILE A 115 22.44 -20.03 -58.61
CA ILE A 115 23.68 -19.56 -59.23
C ILE A 115 23.80 -20.20 -60.61
N SER A 116 23.78 -19.39 -61.67
CA SER A 116 23.69 -19.89 -63.05
C SER A 116 24.83 -20.82 -63.45
N THR A 117 26.07 -20.51 -63.05
CA THR A 117 27.24 -21.36 -63.30
C THR A 117 28.32 -21.10 -62.26
N ILE A 118 28.96 -22.17 -61.78
CA ILE A 118 30.19 -22.11 -60.97
C ILE A 118 31.26 -22.95 -61.68
N GLY A 119 32.33 -22.31 -62.17
CA GLY A 119 33.41 -23.00 -62.87
C GLY A 119 34.17 -23.98 -61.99
N VAL A 120 34.85 -24.96 -62.59
CA VAL A 120 35.71 -25.93 -61.86
C VAL A 120 36.73 -25.21 -60.98
N GLY A 121 36.65 -25.43 -59.65
CA GLY A 121 37.54 -24.83 -58.65
C GLY A 121 37.21 -23.37 -58.29
N GLU A 122 36.13 -22.80 -58.83
CA GLU A 122 35.65 -21.47 -58.46
C GLU A 122 34.71 -21.51 -57.25
N SER A 123 34.53 -20.36 -56.61
CA SER A 123 33.54 -20.16 -55.55
C SER A 123 32.73 -18.89 -55.83
N VAL A 124 31.47 -18.91 -55.39
CA VAL A 124 30.56 -17.77 -55.44
C VAL A 124 30.11 -17.47 -54.01
N THR A 125 30.20 -16.20 -53.62
CA THR A 125 29.71 -15.70 -52.33
C THR A 125 28.46 -14.87 -52.55
N ALA A 126 27.40 -15.21 -51.83
CA ALA A 126 26.16 -14.47 -51.74
C ALA A 126 26.00 -13.95 -50.30
N VAL A 127 25.50 -12.72 -50.14
CA VAL A 127 25.37 -12.08 -48.82
C VAL A 127 23.90 -11.78 -48.53
N ALA A 128 23.45 -12.18 -47.34
CA ALA A 128 22.18 -11.73 -46.78
C ALA A 128 22.46 -10.90 -45.52
N GLN A 129 21.74 -9.78 -45.36
CA GLN A 129 21.78 -9.00 -44.12
C GLN A 129 20.67 -9.46 -43.20
N ILE A 130 21.06 -9.82 -41.98
CA ILE A 130 20.21 -10.38 -40.95
C ILE A 130 20.30 -9.47 -39.72
N GLU A 131 19.18 -9.25 -39.06
CA GLU A 131 19.09 -8.60 -37.76
C GLU A 131 18.71 -9.65 -36.71
N SER A 132 19.47 -9.71 -35.62
CA SER A 132 19.17 -10.57 -34.48
C SER A 132 17.91 -10.08 -33.74
N PRO A 133 17.17 -10.96 -33.03
CA PRO A 133 16.07 -10.51 -32.19
C PRO A 133 16.56 -9.55 -31.09
N ALA A 134 15.63 -8.79 -30.50
CA ALA A 134 15.91 -7.94 -29.34
C ALA A 134 16.04 -8.73 -28.02
N THR A 135 15.89 -10.06 -28.05
CA THR A 135 15.88 -10.96 -26.89
C THR A 135 17.04 -11.95 -26.97
N TYR A 136 17.51 -12.46 -25.83
CA TYR A 136 18.64 -13.42 -25.80
C TYR A 136 18.20 -14.82 -26.23
N LEU A 137 18.38 -15.14 -27.52
CA LEU A 137 18.05 -16.42 -28.11
C LEU A 137 19.25 -17.05 -28.83
N ASP A 138 19.88 -18.01 -28.16
CA ASP A 138 20.89 -18.87 -28.79
C ASP A 138 20.26 -19.76 -29.86
N THR A 139 20.87 -19.79 -31.05
CA THR A 139 20.37 -20.58 -32.18
C THR A 139 21.47 -21.24 -33.00
N ILE A 140 21.09 -22.17 -33.87
CA ILE A 140 22.00 -22.92 -34.73
C ILE A 140 21.50 -22.83 -36.17
N ILE A 141 22.36 -22.34 -37.07
CA ILE A 141 22.16 -22.42 -38.52
C ILE A 141 22.61 -23.81 -38.96
N GLY A 142 21.66 -24.67 -39.34
CA GLY A 142 21.95 -26.04 -39.76
C GLY A 142 21.12 -26.51 -40.94
N GLY A 143 21.63 -27.45 -41.73
CA GLY A 143 20.87 -28.06 -42.83
C GLY A 143 20.68 -27.13 -44.04
N TYR A 144 21.61 -26.20 -44.26
CA TYR A 144 21.73 -25.48 -45.52
C TYR A 144 22.45 -26.34 -46.57
N TYR A 145 22.10 -26.15 -47.84
CA TYR A 145 22.59 -27.00 -48.92
C TYR A 145 22.76 -26.26 -50.24
N ALA A 146 23.58 -26.84 -51.12
CA ALA A 146 23.70 -26.50 -52.53
C ALA A 146 23.52 -27.75 -53.39
N GLU A 147 22.74 -27.67 -54.47
CA GLU A 147 22.55 -28.79 -55.41
C GLU A 147 22.49 -28.33 -56.85
N SER A 148 22.85 -29.22 -57.77
CA SER A 148 22.73 -29.01 -59.21
C SER A 148 22.31 -30.32 -59.86
N ASP A 149 21.64 -30.27 -61.01
CA ASP A 149 21.16 -31.46 -61.71
C ASP A 149 22.31 -32.43 -62.09
N ASN A 150 23.54 -31.92 -62.23
CA ASN A 150 24.72 -32.70 -62.62
C ASN A 150 25.63 -33.13 -61.45
N LEU A 151 25.35 -32.70 -60.21
CA LEU A 151 26.17 -32.99 -59.02
C LEU A 151 25.32 -33.39 -57.82
N LEU A 152 25.87 -34.23 -56.95
CA LEU A 152 25.19 -34.60 -55.70
C LEU A 152 25.04 -33.38 -54.78
N ARG A 153 23.88 -33.27 -54.13
CA ARG A 153 23.60 -32.22 -53.13
C ARG A 153 24.67 -32.21 -52.04
N ALA A 154 25.22 -31.04 -51.80
CA ALA A 154 26.15 -30.75 -50.72
C ALA A 154 25.42 -30.06 -49.56
N TYR A 155 25.74 -30.43 -48.33
CA TYR A 155 25.23 -29.80 -47.12
C TYR A 155 26.40 -29.19 -46.34
N GLY A 156 26.17 -28.04 -45.70
CA GLY A 156 27.20 -27.39 -44.90
C GLY A 156 27.20 -27.78 -43.41
N PRO A 157 28.27 -27.42 -42.68
CA PRO A 157 28.38 -27.66 -41.23
C PRO A 157 27.36 -26.86 -40.39
N LEU A 158 27.27 -27.14 -39.09
CA LEU A 158 26.47 -26.32 -38.18
C LEU A 158 27.23 -25.04 -37.81
N GLN A 159 26.53 -23.91 -37.81
CA GLN A 159 27.03 -22.64 -37.28
C GLN A 159 26.20 -22.25 -36.06
N MET A 160 26.84 -22.10 -34.90
CA MET A 160 26.21 -21.64 -33.67
C MET A 160 26.23 -20.11 -33.62
N LEU A 161 25.10 -19.53 -33.20
CA LEU A 161 24.93 -18.12 -32.90
C LEU A 161 24.55 -18.00 -31.42
N THR A 162 25.41 -17.41 -30.62
CA THR A 162 25.17 -17.13 -29.21
C THR A 162 24.92 -15.65 -29.01
N MET A 163 23.88 -15.31 -28.26
CA MET A 163 23.57 -13.91 -27.97
C MET A 163 24.26 -13.48 -26.68
N SER A 164 25.11 -12.45 -26.77
CA SER A 164 25.90 -11.98 -25.63
C SER A 164 26.38 -10.55 -25.84
N GLY A 165 26.39 -9.75 -24.76
CA GLY A 165 26.78 -8.34 -24.78
C GLY A 165 25.78 -7.43 -25.53
N GLY A 166 25.93 -6.11 -25.33
CA GLY A 166 25.04 -5.09 -25.89
C GLY A 166 23.73 -4.92 -25.12
N SER A 167 23.04 -3.82 -25.38
CA SER A 167 21.77 -3.45 -24.76
C SER A 167 20.78 -2.91 -25.80
N ILE A 168 19.49 -3.01 -25.49
CA ILE A 168 18.42 -2.39 -26.28
C ILE A 168 17.86 -1.17 -25.53
N PRO A 169 17.19 -0.23 -26.22
CA PRO A 169 16.51 0.88 -25.56
C PRO A 169 15.47 0.38 -24.56
N ILE A 170 15.39 0.99 -23.38
CA ILE A 170 14.46 0.60 -22.30
C ILE A 170 13.01 0.60 -22.78
N ALA A 171 12.59 1.58 -23.58
CA ALA A 171 11.23 1.60 -24.15
C ALA A 171 10.93 0.35 -24.99
N THR A 172 11.94 -0.19 -25.69
CA THR A 172 11.79 -1.45 -26.44
C THR A 172 11.66 -2.64 -25.49
N ALA A 173 12.54 -2.70 -24.48
CA ALA A 173 12.56 -3.77 -23.49
C ALA A 173 11.19 -3.94 -22.80
N ARG A 174 10.55 -2.84 -22.42
CA ARG A 174 9.23 -2.85 -21.76
C ARG A 174 8.11 -3.52 -22.57
N THR A 175 8.27 -3.65 -23.89
CA THR A 175 7.29 -4.32 -24.76
C THR A 175 7.50 -5.84 -24.89
N LEU A 176 8.56 -6.38 -24.29
CA LEU A 176 9.03 -7.76 -24.49
C LEU A 176 8.74 -8.67 -23.29
N GLU A 177 7.53 -8.60 -22.74
CA GLU A 177 7.09 -9.39 -21.59
C GLU A 177 7.44 -10.90 -21.72
N GLY A 178 7.94 -11.48 -20.63
CA GLY A 178 8.35 -12.88 -20.54
C GLY A 178 9.63 -13.24 -21.30
N ASN A 179 10.33 -12.25 -21.86
CA ASN A 179 11.60 -12.46 -22.55
C ASN A 179 12.78 -11.92 -21.75
N THR A 180 13.94 -12.57 -21.89
CA THR A 180 15.21 -12.06 -21.36
C THR A 180 15.82 -11.03 -22.31
N VAL A 181 16.08 -9.84 -21.78
CA VAL A 181 16.64 -8.68 -22.48
C VAL A 181 17.88 -8.16 -21.74
N SER A 182 18.68 -7.33 -22.40
CA SER A 182 19.72 -6.53 -21.73
C SER A 182 19.46 -5.06 -21.99
N VAL A 183 19.45 -4.25 -20.93
CA VAL A 183 19.22 -2.81 -20.97
C VAL A 183 20.38 -2.10 -20.28
N GLU A 184 20.70 -0.90 -20.73
CA GLU A 184 21.72 -0.05 -20.10
C GLU A 184 21.12 1.34 -19.84
N GLY A 185 21.23 1.84 -18.62
CA GLY A 185 20.71 3.14 -18.24
C GLY A 185 21.47 3.75 -17.07
N VAL A 186 21.22 5.02 -16.78
CA VAL A 186 21.70 5.68 -15.57
C VAL A 186 20.74 5.37 -14.43
N ALA A 187 21.26 4.91 -13.30
CA ALA A 187 20.51 4.65 -12.10
C ALA A 187 19.95 5.96 -11.56
N VAL A 188 18.64 6.13 -11.70
CA VAL A 188 17.90 7.30 -11.20
C VAL A 188 17.39 7.09 -9.78
N MET A 189 17.40 5.84 -9.28
CA MET A 189 17.14 5.47 -7.89
C MET A 189 18.20 4.47 -7.40
N TYR A 190 18.58 4.53 -6.12
CA TYR A 190 19.59 3.66 -5.50
C TYR A 190 18.97 2.40 -4.87
N THR A 191 19.78 1.38 -4.59
CA THR A 191 19.31 0.17 -3.89
C THR A 191 19.06 0.41 -2.39
N GLY A 192 17.98 -0.16 -1.86
CA GLY A 192 17.65 -0.09 -0.42
C GLY A 192 16.83 1.13 0.01
N GLY A 193 16.57 2.08 -0.90
CA GLY A 193 15.68 3.21 -0.61
C GLY A 193 14.18 2.90 -0.74
N PHE A 194 13.81 1.81 -1.44
CA PHE A 194 12.42 1.33 -1.52
C PHE A 194 12.31 -0.11 -1.03
N TYR A 195 11.20 -0.42 -0.37
CA TYR A 195 10.91 -1.76 0.11
C TYR A 195 10.76 -2.75 -1.06
N ALA A 196 11.45 -3.89 -0.94
CA ALA A 196 11.46 -4.96 -1.94
C ALA A 196 11.31 -6.35 -1.30
N GLY A 197 10.78 -6.44 -0.08
CA GLY A 197 10.81 -7.67 0.73
C GLY A 197 12.03 -7.74 1.64
N SER A 198 12.19 -8.83 2.37
CA SER A 198 13.24 -9.00 3.39
C SER A 198 14.59 -9.50 2.86
N THR A 199 14.63 -9.98 1.62
CA THR A 199 15.85 -10.56 1.00
C THR A 199 16.24 -9.92 -0.32
N SER A 200 15.36 -9.12 -0.92
CA SER A 200 15.56 -8.58 -2.26
C SER A 200 15.84 -7.09 -2.18
N THR A 201 16.35 -6.53 -3.27
CA THR A 201 16.51 -5.08 -3.44
C THR A 201 15.96 -4.66 -4.78
N LYS A 202 15.70 -3.37 -4.95
CA LYS A 202 15.28 -2.80 -6.24
C LYS A 202 15.85 -1.41 -6.43
N PHE A 203 15.97 -1.01 -7.69
CA PHE A 203 16.42 0.30 -8.12
C PHE A 203 15.80 0.64 -9.48
N TYR A 204 16.02 1.85 -9.99
CA TYR A 204 15.49 2.28 -11.29
C TYR A 204 16.63 2.77 -12.16
N ILE A 205 16.59 2.42 -13.44
CA ILE A 205 17.50 2.93 -14.47
C ILE A 205 16.70 3.62 -15.57
N GLU A 206 17.32 4.64 -16.17
CA GLU A 206 16.73 5.40 -17.27
C GLU A 206 17.74 5.62 -18.40
N ASP A 207 17.26 5.58 -19.63
CA ASP A 207 17.98 5.95 -20.85
C ASP A 207 17.19 7.02 -21.63
N GLU A 208 17.69 7.43 -22.80
CA GLU A 208 17.02 8.46 -23.62
C GLU A 208 15.63 8.03 -24.13
N SER A 209 15.30 6.74 -24.06
CA SER A 209 14.04 6.17 -24.54
C SER A 209 13.00 5.97 -23.43
N GLY A 210 13.41 5.71 -22.19
CA GLY A 210 12.49 5.52 -21.07
C GLY A 210 13.18 4.98 -19.81
N GLY A 211 12.39 4.74 -18.76
CA GLY A 211 12.85 4.21 -17.48
C GLY A 211 12.18 2.88 -17.12
N VAL A 212 12.84 2.09 -16.27
CA VAL A 212 12.35 0.78 -15.83
C VAL A 212 12.85 0.42 -14.43
N GLN A 213 12.01 -0.28 -13.67
CA GLN A 213 12.39 -0.87 -12.39
C GLN A 213 13.28 -2.10 -12.63
N VAL A 214 14.33 -2.24 -11.83
CA VAL A 214 15.12 -3.47 -11.74
C VAL A 214 14.87 -4.09 -10.38
N TYR A 215 14.21 -5.25 -10.37
CA TYR A 215 13.96 -6.01 -9.14
C TYR A 215 14.96 -7.15 -9.05
N VAL A 216 15.66 -7.25 -7.93
CA VAL A 216 16.76 -8.20 -7.73
C VAL A 216 16.45 -9.16 -6.58
N PRO A 217 15.89 -10.35 -6.88
CA PRO A 217 15.61 -11.38 -5.88
C PRO A 217 16.88 -11.79 -5.13
N GLY A 218 16.85 -11.73 -3.79
CA GLY A 218 18.00 -12.16 -2.98
C GLY A 218 19.20 -11.22 -2.98
N GLY A 219 19.10 -10.04 -3.63
CA GLY A 219 20.23 -9.11 -3.80
C GLY A 219 20.48 -8.15 -2.64
N ILE A 220 19.78 -8.28 -1.51
CA ILE A 220 20.05 -7.43 -0.33
C ILE A 220 21.50 -7.62 0.14
N ASP A 221 22.17 -6.53 0.52
CA ASP A 221 23.61 -6.46 0.89
C ASP A 221 24.63 -6.83 -0.21
N ASP A 222 24.24 -7.58 -1.24
CA ASP A 222 25.13 -8.02 -2.34
C ASP A 222 25.11 -7.07 -3.54
N VAL A 223 24.01 -6.33 -3.76
CA VAL A 223 23.87 -5.37 -4.87
C VAL A 223 23.74 -3.94 -4.34
N ALA A 224 24.79 -3.15 -4.60
CA ALA A 224 24.89 -1.74 -4.21
C ALA A 224 24.97 -0.85 -5.45
N ILE A 225 23.87 -0.17 -5.77
CA ILE A 225 23.77 0.80 -6.88
C ILE A 225 23.49 2.18 -6.29
N SER A 226 24.25 3.18 -6.69
CA SER A 226 24.06 4.57 -6.29
C SER A 226 23.36 5.37 -7.39
N ILE A 227 22.70 6.48 -7.03
CA ILE A 227 22.19 7.43 -8.03
C ILE A 227 23.36 7.92 -8.89
N GLY A 228 23.16 7.88 -10.21
CA GLY A 228 24.16 8.27 -11.22
C GLY A 228 25.04 7.12 -11.70
N ASP A 229 24.96 5.91 -11.13
CA ASP A 229 25.68 4.76 -11.69
C ASP A 229 25.08 4.36 -13.05
N ARG A 230 25.89 4.26 -14.11
CA ARG A 230 25.45 3.66 -15.38
C ARG A 230 25.52 2.16 -15.26
N VAL A 231 24.39 1.49 -15.35
CA VAL A 231 24.25 0.06 -15.08
C VAL A 231 23.73 -0.64 -16.32
N GLN A 232 24.39 -1.73 -16.69
CA GLN A 232 23.86 -2.71 -17.65
C GLN A 232 23.21 -3.86 -16.86
N VAL A 233 21.98 -4.20 -17.21
CA VAL A 233 21.18 -5.24 -16.55
C VAL A 233 20.66 -6.21 -17.60
N THR A 234 20.90 -7.50 -17.41
CA THR A 234 20.31 -8.59 -18.19
C THR A 234 19.28 -9.32 -17.36
N GLY A 235 18.04 -9.46 -17.83
CA GLY A 235 16.98 -10.06 -17.02
C GLY A 235 15.70 -10.30 -17.80
N GLU A 236 14.78 -11.05 -17.20
CA GLU A 236 13.43 -11.27 -17.73
C GLU A 236 12.55 -10.04 -17.49
N VAL A 237 11.80 -9.62 -18.51
CA VAL A 237 10.81 -8.54 -18.38
C VAL A 237 9.52 -9.11 -17.82
N THR A 238 9.10 -8.65 -16.65
CA THR A 238 7.87 -9.10 -15.97
C THR A 238 6.99 -7.91 -15.57
N TYR A 239 5.76 -8.23 -15.17
CA TYR A 239 4.85 -7.27 -14.54
C TYR A 239 4.62 -7.65 -13.08
N TYR A 240 4.70 -6.66 -12.20
CA TYR A 240 4.31 -6.79 -10.81
C TYR A 240 3.40 -5.64 -10.43
N ARG A 241 2.11 -5.94 -10.21
CA ARG A 241 1.08 -4.95 -9.86
C ARG A 241 1.12 -3.72 -10.78
N ASP A 242 1.02 -3.98 -12.08
CA ASP A 242 1.06 -2.99 -13.18
C ASP A 242 2.42 -2.32 -13.46
N THR A 243 3.42 -2.49 -12.59
CA THR A 243 4.79 -2.01 -12.83
C THR A 243 5.56 -2.98 -13.74
N VAL A 244 6.23 -2.44 -14.76
CA VAL A 244 7.16 -3.20 -15.61
C VAL A 244 8.52 -3.28 -14.92
N GLU A 245 9.05 -4.49 -14.78
CA GLU A 245 10.35 -4.71 -14.15
C GLU A 245 11.25 -5.64 -14.97
N VAL A 246 12.56 -5.45 -14.84
CA VAL A 246 13.58 -6.37 -15.35
C VAL A 246 14.13 -7.16 -14.17
N VAL A 247 14.01 -8.49 -14.22
CA VAL A 247 14.40 -9.41 -13.15
C VAL A 247 15.61 -10.24 -13.59
N PRO A 248 16.81 -9.98 -13.03
CA PRO A 248 18.00 -10.78 -13.31
C PRO A 248 17.85 -12.22 -12.80
N ASN A 249 18.40 -13.20 -13.53
CA ASN A 249 18.37 -14.60 -13.13
C ASN A 249 19.54 -14.95 -12.19
N ASP A 250 20.73 -14.43 -12.48
CA ASP A 250 21.92 -14.49 -11.64
C ASP A 250 22.54 -13.10 -11.54
N PHE A 251 22.14 -12.35 -10.50
CA PHE A 251 22.53 -10.94 -10.32
C PHE A 251 24.06 -10.74 -10.23
N VAL A 252 24.85 -11.79 -9.98
CA VAL A 252 26.32 -11.70 -9.97
C VAL A 252 26.89 -11.54 -11.38
N SER A 253 26.29 -12.17 -12.38
CA SER A 253 26.69 -12.05 -13.79
C SER A 253 25.86 -11.05 -14.58
N ASP A 254 24.64 -10.82 -14.13
CA ASP A 254 23.62 -10.15 -14.93
C ASP A 254 23.53 -8.64 -14.69
N ILE A 255 24.20 -8.13 -13.66
CA ILE A 255 24.27 -6.70 -13.33
C ILE A 255 25.73 -6.24 -13.39
N GLU A 256 26.02 -5.23 -14.22
CA GLU A 256 27.34 -4.62 -14.34
C GLU A 256 27.24 -3.09 -14.22
N VAL A 257 28.00 -2.51 -13.27
CA VAL A 257 28.18 -1.05 -13.20
C VAL A 257 29.28 -0.65 -14.19
N VAL A 258 28.88 0.01 -15.27
CA VAL A 258 29.73 0.40 -16.40
C VAL A 258 30.47 1.71 -16.12
N GLU A 259 29.79 2.66 -15.47
CA GLU A 259 30.30 3.98 -15.10
C GLU A 259 29.68 4.43 -13.77
N GLN A 260 30.39 5.25 -12.98
CA GLN A 260 29.87 5.81 -11.73
C GLN A 260 29.72 7.33 -11.83
N GLY A 261 28.65 7.87 -11.24
CA GLY A 261 28.45 9.31 -11.08
C GLY A 261 28.13 10.07 -12.37
N ALA A 262 27.41 9.44 -13.31
CA ALA A 262 26.81 10.13 -14.44
C ALA A 262 25.70 11.09 -13.96
N GLU A 263 25.66 12.30 -14.50
CA GLU A 263 24.56 13.24 -14.28
C GLU A 263 23.36 12.83 -15.15
N TRP A 264 22.15 12.89 -14.57
CA TRP A 264 20.89 12.66 -15.27
C TRP A 264 19.88 13.71 -14.85
N GLU A 265 19.38 14.47 -15.82
CA GLU A 265 18.43 15.56 -15.57
C GLU A 265 17.00 15.04 -15.58
N PRO A 266 16.16 15.41 -14.60
CA PRO A 266 14.77 15.00 -14.56
C PRO A 266 13.96 15.66 -15.69
N THR A 267 12.92 14.96 -16.15
CA THR A 267 11.98 15.52 -17.12
C THR A 267 10.86 16.28 -16.42
N ALA A 268 10.68 17.57 -16.71
CA ALA A 268 9.57 18.33 -16.18
C ALA A 268 8.24 17.91 -16.83
N ILE A 269 7.24 17.56 -16.03
CA ILE A 269 5.93 17.05 -16.49
C ILE A 269 4.81 17.80 -15.77
N ALA A 270 3.71 18.11 -16.47
CA ALA A 270 2.52 18.67 -15.85
C ALA A 270 1.69 17.57 -15.18
N ILE A 271 1.04 17.86 -14.05
CA ILE A 271 0.30 16.85 -13.27
C ILE A 271 -0.82 16.18 -14.09
N ASP A 272 -1.48 16.92 -14.99
CA ASP A 272 -2.51 16.37 -15.89
C ASP A 272 -1.95 15.32 -16.88
N ASP A 273 -0.70 15.50 -17.33
CA ASP A 273 -0.07 14.63 -18.33
C ASP A 273 0.28 13.25 -17.75
N TYR A 274 0.46 13.13 -16.44
CA TYR A 274 0.77 11.85 -15.77
C TYR A 274 -0.28 10.78 -16.02
N LYS A 275 -1.55 11.16 -16.15
CA LYS A 275 -2.67 10.21 -16.26
C LYS A 275 -2.94 9.78 -17.70
N VAL A 276 -2.23 10.35 -18.68
CA VAL A 276 -2.50 10.17 -20.10
C VAL A 276 -1.26 9.77 -20.91
N ASP A 277 -0.05 9.93 -20.37
CA ASP A 277 1.21 9.62 -21.05
C ASP A 277 1.94 8.46 -20.36
N ASP A 278 1.76 7.23 -20.85
CA ASP A 278 2.42 6.04 -20.31
C ASP A 278 3.96 6.06 -20.50
N ASP A 279 4.48 6.94 -21.37
CA ASP A 279 5.92 7.07 -21.61
C ASP A 279 6.64 7.70 -20.41
N VAL A 280 5.91 8.34 -19.48
CA VAL A 280 6.50 8.92 -18.25
C VAL A 280 6.77 7.87 -17.18
N ILE A 281 6.07 6.73 -17.20
CA ILE A 281 6.20 5.67 -16.19
C ILE A 281 7.65 5.16 -16.13
N GLY A 282 8.17 4.93 -14.93
CA GLY A 282 9.54 4.50 -14.65
C GLY A 282 10.61 5.59 -14.79
N ARG A 283 10.28 6.80 -15.26
CA ARG A 283 11.24 7.89 -15.53
C ARG A 283 11.41 8.81 -14.33
N LEU A 284 12.57 9.46 -14.25
CA LEU A 284 12.83 10.54 -13.30
C LEU A 284 12.19 11.84 -13.81
N THR A 285 11.29 12.38 -13.01
CA THR A 285 10.43 13.50 -13.40
C THR A 285 10.36 14.56 -12.32
N THR A 286 10.10 15.81 -12.72
CA THR A 286 9.85 16.92 -11.81
C THR A 286 8.46 17.50 -12.04
N ILE A 287 7.72 17.73 -10.95
CA ILE A 287 6.43 18.43 -10.93
C ILE A 287 6.50 19.65 -10.01
N ALA A 288 5.52 20.56 -10.14
CA ALA A 288 5.30 21.61 -9.16
C ALA A 288 3.81 21.75 -8.86
N GLY A 289 3.47 22.02 -7.61
CA GLY A 289 2.09 22.24 -7.18
C GLY A 289 1.98 22.54 -5.68
N THR A 290 0.76 22.63 -5.19
CA THR A 290 0.46 22.92 -3.78
C THR A 290 0.23 21.62 -3.03
N ALA A 291 0.85 21.44 -1.87
CA ALA A 291 0.54 20.33 -0.98
C ALA A 291 -0.90 20.47 -0.46
N VAL A 292 -1.75 19.46 -0.68
CA VAL A 292 -3.15 19.48 -0.20
C VAL A 292 -3.44 18.45 0.87
N ARG A 293 -2.59 17.43 0.99
CA ARG A 293 -2.67 16.36 1.99
C ARG A 293 -1.25 15.89 2.32
N ILE A 294 -0.97 15.64 3.59
CA ILE A 294 0.25 14.97 4.06
C ILE A 294 -0.20 13.99 5.13
N GLU A 295 0.06 12.71 4.93
CA GLU A 295 -0.36 11.64 5.84
C GLU A 295 0.79 10.68 6.11
N GLU A 296 0.79 10.09 7.30
CA GLU A 296 1.74 9.06 7.70
C GLU A 296 1.06 7.69 7.72
N PHE A 297 1.70 6.71 7.08
CA PHE A 297 1.32 5.31 7.11
C PHE A 297 2.44 4.48 7.75
N THR A 298 2.17 3.20 8.01
CA THR A 298 3.13 2.29 8.66
C THR A 298 4.49 2.25 7.96
N TYR A 299 4.50 2.22 6.61
CA TYR A 299 5.71 2.01 5.81
C TYR A 299 6.08 3.20 4.92
N SER A 300 5.22 4.21 4.84
CA SER A 300 5.40 5.36 3.96
C SER A 300 4.83 6.62 4.59
N TYR A 301 5.22 7.76 4.04
CA TYR A 301 4.41 8.97 4.08
C TYR A 301 3.76 9.14 2.70
N GLU A 302 2.55 9.69 2.65
CA GLU A 302 1.94 10.12 1.40
C GLU A 302 1.71 11.62 1.42
N MET A 303 1.98 12.28 0.30
CA MET A 303 1.77 13.72 0.14
C MET A 303 1.10 13.98 -1.20
N ASP A 304 -0.07 14.60 -1.19
CA ASP A 304 -0.77 14.93 -2.44
C ASP A 304 -0.42 16.34 -2.90
N ILE A 305 -0.01 16.44 -4.16
CA ILE A 305 0.33 17.69 -4.83
C ILE A 305 -0.76 18.02 -5.84
N ALA A 306 -1.35 19.22 -5.72
CA ALA A 306 -2.36 19.74 -6.62
C ALA A 306 -1.83 20.86 -7.52
N ASP A 307 -2.17 20.85 -8.80
CA ASP A 307 -1.94 21.99 -9.69
C ASP A 307 -3.02 23.09 -9.55
N GLU A 308 -2.85 24.21 -10.25
CA GLU A 308 -3.81 25.34 -10.23
C GLU A 308 -5.21 24.97 -10.77
N THR A 309 -5.33 23.86 -11.50
CA THR A 309 -6.60 23.38 -12.07
C THR A 309 -7.29 22.33 -11.20
N GLY A 310 -6.64 21.90 -10.11
CA GLY A 310 -7.15 20.91 -9.17
C GLY A 310 -6.82 19.46 -9.52
N ASN A 311 -5.93 19.21 -10.49
CA ASN A 311 -5.43 17.85 -10.71
C ASN A 311 -4.48 17.48 -9.58
N ILE A 312 -4.65 16.28 -9.04
CA ILE A 312 -3.86 15.76 -7.92
C ILE A 312 -3.02 14.57 -8.38
N ILE A 313 -1.79 14.52 -7.89
CA ILE A 313 -0.90 13.37 -7.91
C ILE A 313 -0.32 13.12 -6.51
N THR A 314 -0.21 11.85 -6.13
CA THR A 314 0.32 11.43 -4.84
C THR A 314 1.82 11.18 -4.93
N LEU A 315 2.57 11.72 -3.98
CA LEU A 315 3.94 11.34 -3.69
C LEU A 315 3.88 10.20 -2.67
N TYR A 316 4.41 9.04 -3.05
CA TYR A 316 4.59 7.93 -2.12
C TYR A 316 6.05 7.95 -1.64
N ILE A 317 6.24 8.26 -0.37
CA ILE A 317 7.55 8.47 0.25
C ILE A 317 7.83 7.27 1.16
N ASP A 318 8.57 6.28 0.66
CA ASP A 318 8.95 5.11 1.44
C ASP A 318 9.85 5.52 2.61
N LYS A 319 9.55 5.07 3.84
CA LYS A 319 10.34 5.43 5.03
C LYS A 319 11.80 4.96 4.94
N LEU A 320 12.11 3.95 4.11
CA LEU A 320 13.47 3.50 3.85
C LEU A 320 14.33 4.53 3.09
N THR A 321 13.71 5.51 2.42
CA THR A 321 14.44 6.65 1.82
C THR A 321 15.10 7.55 2.87
N GLY A 322 14.58 7.53 4.11
CA GLY A 322 14.98 8.45 5.17
C GLY A 322 14.42 9.87 5.02
N ILE A 323 13.53 10.11 4.05
CA ILE A 323 12.82 11.38 3.90
C ILE A 323 11.86 11.56 5.08
N SER A 324 11.87 12.74 5.69
CA SER A 324 10.87 13.16 6.68
C SER A 324 9.90 14.17 6.04
N THR A 325 8.61 13.99 6.30
CA THR A 325 7.56 14.94 5.91
C THR A 325 7.25 15.98 7.00
N GLU A 326 7.84 15.85 8.20
CA GLU A 326 7.57 16.73 9.34
C GLU A 326 7.97 18.20 9.07
N ILE A 327 8.75 18.49 8.02
CA ILE A 327 9.15 19.85 7.63
C ILE A 327 8.24 20.49 6.57
N TYR A 328 7.24 19.77 6.07
CA TYR A 328 6.35 20.25 5.01
C TYR A 328 5.00 20.66 5.57
N ASP A 329 4.37 21.65 4.93
CA ASP A 329 3.10 22.22 5.36
C ASP A 329 2.06 22.11 4.22
N VAL A 330 0.85 21.68 4.57
CA VAL A 330 -0.31 21.74 3.65
C VAL A 330 -0.60 23.21 3.30
N GLY A 331 -0.86 23.48 2.02
CA GLY A 331 -1.08 24.82 1.47
C GLY A 331 0.18 25.49 0.91
N SER A 332 1.37 24.95 1.16
CA SER A 332 2.62 25.44 0.56
C SER A 332 2.85 24.86 -0.84
N GLN A 333 3.52 25.63 -1.70
CA GLN A 333 3.95 25.13 -3.01
C GLN A 333 5.28 24.39 -2.91
N TYR A 334 5.40 23.30 -3.67
CA TYR A 334 6.59 22.47 -3.73
C TYR A 334 6.92 22.12 -5.19
N SER A 335 8.21 22.06 -5.48
CA SER A 335 8.79 21.41 -6.65
C SER A 335 9.28 20.05 -6.20
N VAL A 336 8.83 18.99 -6.86
CA VAL A 336 9.07 17.61 -6.45
C VAL A 336 9.70 16.84 -7.59
N THR A 337 10.84 16.21 -7.31
CA THR A 337 11.52 15.30 -8.23
C THR A 337 11.36 13.86 -7.74
N GLY A 338 11.12 12.92 -8.64
CA GLY A 338 10.98 11.52 -8.25
C GLY A 338 10.69 10.61 -9.43
N ILE A 339 10.61 9.32 -9.15
CA ILE A 339 10.30 8.31 -10.17
C ILE A 339 8.79 8.29 -10.40
N SER A 340 8.35 8.61 -11.62
CA SER A 340 6.98 8.42 -12.06
C SER A 340 6.64 6.93 -12.08
N GLU A 341 5.53 6.50 -11.50
CA GLU A 341 5.13 5.09 -11.51
C GLU A 341 3.62 4.90 -11.63
N PHE A 342 3.24 3.78 -12.25
CA PHE A 342 1.87 3.25 -12.20
C PHE A 342 1.89 1.93 -11.44
N TYR A 343 1.28 1.91 -10.26
CA TYR A 343 1.33 0.76 -9.36
C TYR A 343 -0.06 0.46 -8.82
N SER A 344 -0.52 -0.77 -9.02
CA SER A 344 -1.80 -1.28 -8.51
C SER A 344 -2.98 -0.35 -8.87
N GLY A 345 -3.03 0.11 -10.12
CA GLY A 345 -4.07 0.99 -10.63
C GLY A 345 -3.93 2.49 -10.33
N ARG A 346 -2.81 2.94 -9.72
CA ARG A 346 -2.62 4.36 -9.34
C ARG A 346 -1.34 4.95 -9.91
N TYR A 347 -1.44 6.19 -10.40
CA TYR A 347 -0.29 7.02 -10.77
C TYR A 347 0.27 7.71 -9.53
N GLN A 348 1.58 7.61 -9.32
CA GLN A 348 2.27 8.22 -8.19
C GLN A 348 3.71 8.57 -8.54
N ILE A 349 4.34 9.37 -7.67
CA ILE A 349 5.76 9.72 -7.77
C ILE A 349 6.48 9.19 -6.54
N TYR A 350 7.67 8.62 -6.75
CA TYR A 350 8.56 8.19 -5.67
C TYR A 350 9.78 9.12 -5.53
N PRO A 351 9.77 10.09 -4.60
CA PRO A 351 10.95 10.86 -4.26
C PRO A 351 12.06 9.97 -3.71
N ARG A 352 13.32 10.37 -3.92
CA ARG A 352 14.48 9.52 -3.65
C ARG A 352 15.26 9.99 -2.43
N VAL A 353 15.34 11.30 -2.25
CA VAL A 353 16.07 11.96 -1.15
C VAL A 353 15.33 13.20 -0.66
N GLN A 354 15.67 13.73 0.51
CA GLN A 354 15.00 14.91 1.08
C GLN A 354 15.02 16.11 0.11
N ASP A 355 16.15 16.31 -0.59
CA ASP A 355 16.36 17.42 -1.53
C ASP A 355 15.50 17.34 -2.79
N ASP A 356 14.83 16.21 -3.04
CA ASP A 356 13.92 16.07 -4.17
C ASP A 356 12.61 16.86 -3.95
N ILE A 357 12.25 17.20 -2.72
CA ILE A 357 11.04 17.97 -2.39
C ILE A 357 11.48 19.35 -1.89
N GLN A 358 11.31 20.38 -2.71
CA GLN A 358 11.76 21.73 -2.41
C GLN A 358 10.59 22.70 -2.37
N GLN A 359 10.46 23.47 -1.30
CA GLN A 359 9.42 24.49 -1.22
C GLN A 359 9.67 25.59 -2.26
N VAL A 360 8.62 25.92 -3.00
CA VAL A 360 8.60 27.03 -3.96
C VAL A 360 7.97 28.23 -3.26
N PHE A 361 8.78 29.25 -3.02
CA PHE A 361 8.30 30.48 -2.41
C PHE A 361 7.67 31.40 -3.46
N PRO A 362 6.58 32.12 -3.12
CA PRO A 362 6.07 33.18 -3.97
C PRO A 362 7.14 34.27 -4.18
N PRO A 363 7.07 35.07 -5.26
CA PRO A 363 8.04 36.11 -5.55
C PRO A 363 7.89 37.28 -4.57
N GLU A 364 8.46 37.16 -3.38
CA GLU A 364 8.38 38.13 -2.29
C GLU A 364 9.71 38.34 -1.57
N LEU A 365 9.79 39.41 -0.78
CA LEU A 365 10.82 39.58 0.24
C LEU A 365 10.37 38.81 1.49
N LEU A 366 11.06 37.74 1.84
CA LEU A 366 10.81 37.00 3.07
C LEU A 366 11.72 37.53 4.18
N VAL A 367 11.19 37.72 5.38
CA VAL A 367 11.99 38.00 6.58
C VAL A 367 11.68 36.95 7.63
N SER A 368 12.72 36.29 8.13
CA SER A 368 12.62 35.32 9.22
C SER A 368 13.53 35.73 10.37
N GLN A 369 13.22 35.22 11.56
CA GLN A 369 14.00 35.49 12.76
C GLN A 369 14.20 34.20 13.56
N SER A 370 15.40 34.03 14.10
CA SER A 370 15.80 32.88 14.92
C SER A 370 16.64 33.31 16.14
N GLY A 371 16.87 32.39 17.06
CA GLY A 371 17.69 32.57 18.26
C GLY A 371 17.78 31.29 19.09
N PRO A 372 18.50 31.26 20.22
CA PRO A 372 18.47 30.12 21.12
C PRO A 372 17.07 29.98 21.76
N LEU A 373 16.55 28.75 21.86
CA LEU A 373 15.27 28.50 22.52
C LEU A 373 15.36 28.72 24.03
N SER A 374 16.50 28.39 24.63
CA SER A 374 16.77 28.62 26.04
C SER A 374 18.22 29.00 26.32
N VAL A 375 18.46 29.81 27.35
CA VAL A 375 19.80 30.19 27.84
C VAL A 375 19.86 30.19 29.36
N LEU A 376 21.06 30.09 29.94
CA LEU A 376 21.22 30.21 31.38
C LEU A 376 21.13 31.67 31.85
N PRO A 377 20.76 31.92 33.13
CA PRO A 377 20.68 33.28 33.67
C PRO A 377 22.01 34.04 33.53
N GLY A 378 21.95 35.19 32.84
CA GLY A 378 23.10 36.08 32.63
C GLY A 378 23.92 35.80 31.37
N GLU A 379 23.55 34.80 30.56
CA GLU A 379 24.11 34.61 29.22
C GLU A 379 23.54 35.63 28.22
N GLU A 380 24.34 35.97 27.22
CA GLU A 380 23.91 36.81 26.11
C GLU A 380 23.08 36.00 25.11
N VAL A 381 22.00 36.58 24.62
CA VAL A 381 21.12 35.99 23.61
C VAL A 381 21.40 36.64 22.26
N VAL A 382 21.79 35.84 21.28
CA VAL A 382 22.00 36.28 19.89
C VAL A 382 20.76 35.93 19.08
N PHE A 383 20.11 36.95 18.52
CA PHE A 383 19.04 36.78 17.55
C PHE A 383 19.60 37.01 16.15
N GLU A 384 19.19 36.17 15.20
CA GLU A 384 19.49 36.32 13.79
C GLU A 384 18.22 36.73 13.04
N ILE A 385 18.33 37.69 12.14
CA ILE A 385 17.27 38.09 11.22
C ILE A 385 17.78 37.82 9.82
N THR A 386 17.07 37.01 9.08
CA THR A 386 17.40 36.66 7.70
C THR A 386 16.39 37.31 6.77
N ALA A 387 16.86 38.03 5.77
CA ALA A 387 16.01 38.54 4.69
C ALA A 387 16.42 37.88 3.37
N VAL A 388 15.46 37.26 2.69
CA VAL A 388 15.65 36.53 1.44
C VAL A 388 14.78 37.15 0.36
N ASN A 389 15.38 37.47 -0.78
CA ASN A 389 14.67 37.98 -1.94
C ASN A 389 14.29 36.85 -2.89
N HIS A 390 13.04 36.37 -2.83
CA HIS A 390 12.51 35.37 -3.76
C HIS A 390 11.95 35.98 -5.06
N THR A 391 12.04 37.31 -5.24
CA THR A 391 11.63 37.94 -6.49
C THR A 391 12.65 37.68 -7.61
N ASP A 392 12.20 37.84 -8.86
CA ASP A 392 13.03 37.72 -10.06
C ASP A 392 13.97 38.93 -10.28
N SER A 393 13.86 39.95 -9.44
CA SER A 393 14.47 41.26 -9.60
C SER A 393 15.37 41.61 -8.42
N LEU A 394 16.42 42.41 -8.68
CA LEU A 394 17.27 42.96 -7.62
C LEU A 394 16.44 43.89 -6.74
N LEU A 395 16.49 43.72 -5.42
CA LEU A 395 15.91 44.68 -4.48
C LEU A 395 16.98 45.68 -4.04
N THR A 396 16.63 46.96 -3.99
CA THR A 396 17.54 48.04 -3.58
C THR A 396 17.02 48.75 -2.33
N ASN A 397 17.96 49.27 -1.54
CA ASN A 397 17.68 49.95 -0.27
C ASN A 397 16.77 49.14 0.66
N VAL A 398 17.06 47.85 0.83
CA VAL A 398 16.28 46.97 1.70
C VAL A 398 16.46 47.44 3.15
N VAL A 399 15.36 47.86 3.78
CA VAL A 399 15.31 48.34 5.15
C VAL A 399 14.76 47.23 6.03
N ILE A 400 15.60 46.76 6.97
CA ILE A 400 15.18 45.82 8.01
C ILE A 400 15.14 46.55 9.34
N THR A 401 14.05 46.40 10.09
CA THR A 401 13.90 46.97 11.44
C THR A 401 13.53 45.90 12.44
N ALA A 402 14.04 46.03 13.66
CA ALA A 402 13.67 45.18 14.78
C ALA A 402 13.64 46.00 16.07
N VAL A 403 12.99 45.48 17.10
CA VAL A 403 12.92 46.11 18.42
C VAL A 403 13.56 45.19 19.42
N SER A 404 14.41 45.74 20.30
CA SER A 404 15.01 44.97 21.39
C SER A 404 13.90 44.38 22.25
N PRO A 405 13.95 43.08 22.59
CA PRO A 405 12.98 42.46 23.49
C PRO A 405 12.81 43.24 24.79
N ALA A 406 11.60 43.25 25.34
CA ALA A 406 11.36 43.90 26.62
C ALA A 406 12.23 43.26 27.73
N SER A 407 12.64 44.07 28.72
CA SER A 407 13.49 43.61 29.85
C SER A 407 14.86 43.05 29.42
N THR A 408 15.46 43.64 28.39
CA THR A 408 16.82 43.33 27.95
C THR A 408 17.67 44.59 27.82
N GLU A 409 19.00 44.42 27.89
CA GLU A 409 19.98 45.43 27.51
C GLU A 409 20.66 45.01 26.21
N ILE A 410 20.68 45.89 25.20
CA ILE A 410 21.35 45.59 23.93
C ILE A 410 22.88 45.58 24.12
N SER A 411 23.52 44.48 23.77
CA SER A 411 24.97 44.31 23.85
C SER A 411 25.65 44.76 22.56
N THR A 412 25.26 44.17 21.43
CA THR A 412 25.87 44.41 20.12
C THR A 412 24.84 44.30 18.99
N ILE A 413 25.12 44.94 17.86
CA ILE A 413 24.39 44.78 16.60
C ILE A 413 25.40 44.55 15.47
N SER A 414 24.98 43.84 14.43
CA SER A 414 25.78 43.61 13.23
C SER A 414 26.12 44.91 12.49
N GLU A 415 27.19 44.87 11.68
CA GLU A 415 27.70 46.03 10.94
C GLU A 415 26.61 46.67 10.05
N GLY A 416 26.57 48.00 10.00
CA GLY A 416 25.59 48.75 9.22
C GLY A 416 24.25 49.00 9.91
N GLY A 417 24.03 48.43 11.11
CA GLY A 417 22.86 48.72 11.94
C GLY A 417 22.98 50.04 12.71
N GLU A 418 21.86 50.75 12.87
CA GLU A 418 21.73 51.95 13.69
C GLU A 418 20.71 51.74 14.81
N ILE A 419 21.05 52.17 16.04
CA ILE A 419 20.16 52.11 17.20
C ILE A 419 19.41 53.44 17.33
N GLN A 420 18.08 53.36 17.44
CA GLN A 420 17.20 54.50 17.71
C GLN A 420 16.44 54.29 19.02
N ASN A 421 16.61 55.22 19.96
CA ASN A 421 15.88 55.19 21.23
C ASN A 421 14.62 56.06 21.12
N ASN A 422 13.44 55.44 21.08
CA ASN A 422 12.16 56.13 21.02
C ASN A 422 11.29 55.74 22.21
N ASP A 423 10.96 56.71 23.08
CA ASP A 423 10.00 56.58 24.18
C ASP A 423 10.15 55.31 25.05
N GLY A 424 11.39 54.91 25.33
CA GLY A 424 11.71 53.75 26.19
C GLY A 424 11.83 52.41 25.45
N THR A 425 11.68 52.40 24.13
CA THR A 425 11.97 51.25 23.25
C THR A 425 13.27 51.47 22.48
N VAL A 426 14.07 50.41 22.35
CA VAL A 426 15.33 50.42 21.61
C VAL A 426 15.07 49.78 20.24
N GLY A 427 14.89 50.61 19.22
CA GLY A 427 14.75 50.17 17.83
C GLY A 427 16.10 50.01 17.15
N MET A 428 16.18 49.07 16.23
CA MET A 428 17.33 48.80 15.37
C MET A 428 16.91 48.92 13.92
N THR A 429 17.77 49.49 13.08
CA THR A 429 17.51 49.62 11.64
C THR A 429 18.77 49.29 10.86
N TRP A 430 18.66 48.41 9.86
CA TRP A 430 19.70 48.11 8.90
C TRP A 430 19.24 48.55 7.51
N MET A 431 20.18 49.09 6.73
CA MET A 431 19.97 49.44 5.34
C MET A 431 20.92 48.62 4.48
N VAL A 432 20.37 47.67 3.73
CA VAL A 432 21.11 46.80 2.81
C VAL A 432 20.98 47.39 1.41
N PRO A 433 22.08 47.88 0.80
CA PRO A 433 21.99 48.64 -0.44
C PRO A 433 21.38 47.85 -1.61
N GLU A 434 21.72 46.57 -1.73
CA GLU A 434 21.32 45.68 -2.81
C GLU A 434 21.16 44.26 -2.26
N LEU A 435 20.07 43.56 -2.61
CA LEU A 435 19.81 42.16 -2.29
C LEU A 435 19.47 41.41 -3.58
N ALA A 436 20.32 40.45 -3.96
CA ALA A 436 20.24 39.74 -5.25
C ALA A 436 18.88 39.05 -5.45
N ALA A 437 18.42 38.97 -6.70
CA ALA A 437 17.23 38.22 -7.09
C ALA A 437 17.38 36.71 -6.86
N ASN A 438 16.27 35.97 -6.92
CA ASN A 438 16.22 34.50 -6.95
C ASN A 438 16.95 33.83 -5.78
N GLY A 439 16.64 34.26 -4.55
CA GLY A 439 17.18 33.69 -3.31
C GLY A 439 18.40 34.44 -2.75
N GLY A 440 18.67 35.66 -3.20
CA GLY A 440 19.70 36.48 -2.55
C GLY A 440 19.36 36.73 -1.09
N GLU A 441 20.32 36.47 -0.20
CA GLU A 441 20.13 36.46 1.24
C GLU A 441 21.06 37.46 1.95
N VAL A 442 20.56 38.05 3.03
CA VAL A 442 21.35 38.76 4.03
C VAL A 442 20.97 38.31 5.43
N VAL A 443 21.98 37.99 6.24
CA VAL A 443 21.82 37.62 7.65
C VAL A 443 22.33 38.75 8.53
N LEU A 444 21.48 39.22 9.43
CA LEU A 444 21.74 40.29 10.39
C LEU A 444 21.66 39.70 11.80
N GLN A 445 22.40 40.28 12.74
CA GLN A 445 22.43 39.77 14.11
C GLN A 445 22.34 40.91 15.12
N TYR A 446 21.65 40.67 16.22
CA TYR A 446 21.72 41.51 17.39
C TYR A 446 21.78 40.68 18.66
N THR A 447 22.54 41.16 19.63
CA THR A 447 22.79 40.47 20.89
C THR A 447 22.20 41.28 22.01
N VAL A 448 21.49 40.61 22.91
CA VAL A 448 20.89 41.21 24.09
C VAL A 448 21.26 40.44 25.35
N THR A 449 21.34 41.15 26.47
CA THR A 449 21.49 40.55 27.79
C THR A 449 20.17 40.67 28.54
N PRO A 450 19.53 39.56 28.96
CA PRO A 450 18.33 39.62 29.76
C PRO A 450 18.57 40.28 31.13
N VAL A 451 17.62 41.10 31.59
CA VAL A 451 17.67 41.67 32.94
C VAL A 451 17.50 40.55 33.97
N ALA A 452 18.21 40.64 35.10
CA ALA A 452 18.16 39.64 36.16
C ALA A 452 16.72 39.40 36.67
N GLY A 453 16.33 38.12 36.74
CA GLY A 453 15.03 37.67 37.24
C GLY A 453 13.95 37.46 36.18
N VAL A 454 14.21 37.83 34.92
CA VAL A 454 13.33 37.54 33.78
C VAL A 454 13.41 36.06 33.44
N GLN A 455 12.26 35.41 33.22
CA GLN A 455 12.16 33.97 32.90
C GLN A 455 12.02 33.71 31.38
N MET A 456 11.58 34.71 30.62
CA MET A 456 11.40 34.63 29.18
C MET A 456 11.52 36.02 28.57
N ILE A 457 12.14 36.09 27.39
CA ILE A 457 12.14 37.28 26.55
C ILE A 457 11.53 36.93 25.18
N GLU A 458 10.78 37.87 24.64
CA GLU A 458 10.12 37.74 23.35
C GLU A 458 10.66 38.81 22.40
N ALA A 459 11.31 38.36 21.33
CA ALA A 459 11.59 39.20 20.20
C ALA A 459 10.33 39.34 19.35
N LEU A 460 9.87 40.59 19.23
CA LEU A 460 8.75 40.91 18.34
C LEU A 460 9.17 40.72 16.88
N PRO A 461 8.20 40.50 15.96
CA PRO A 461 8.44 40.45 14.53
C PRO A 461 9.40 41.54 14.02
N ALA A 462 10.47 41.11 13.33
CA ALA A 462 11.28 41.98 12.51
C ALA A 462 10.48 42.39 11.27
N VAL A 463 10.74 43.59 10.76
CA VAL A 463 10.01 44.16 9.62
C VAL A 463 10.99 44.45 8.48
N GLY A 464 10.68 43.96 7.29
CA GLY A 464 11.42 44.25 6.06
C GLY A 464 10.62 45.05 5.05
N SER A 465 11.33 45.83 4.22
CA SER A 465 10.79 46.51 3.05
C SER A 465 11.94 46.87 2.09
N ALA A 466 11.65 47.18 0.84
CA ALA A 466 12.62 47.64 -0.16
C ALA A 466 11.98 48.71 -1.07
N ASP A 467 12.79 49.41 -1.89
CA ASP A 467 12.27 50.40 -2.84
C ASP A 467 11.29 49.76 -3.85
N GLU A 468 11.60 48.54 -4.29
CA GLU A 468 10.76 47.74 -5.19
C GLU A 468 9.71 46.90 -4.45
N TRP A 469 9.79 46.81 -3.11
CA TRP A 469 8.86 46.06 -2.26
C TRP A 469 8.43 46.90 -1.05
N VAL A 470 7.53 47.85 -1.31
CA VAL A 470 7.14 48.89 -0.34
C VAL A 470 6.23 48.34 0.77
N GLU A 471 5.54 47.21 0.52
CA GLU A 471 4.73 46.55 1.53
C GLU A 471 5.63 45.94 2.62
N GLN A 472 5.25 46.18 3.87
CA GLN A 472 6.01 45.68 5.02
C GLN A 472 5.78 44.18 5.17
N VAL A 473 6.87 43.43 5.20
CA VAL A 473 6.88 42.00 5.51
C VAL A 473 7.36 41.79 6.93
N TYR A 474 6.79 40.80 7.61
CA TYR A 474 6.99 40.58 9.04
C TYR A 474 7.52 39.18 9.26
N SER A 475 8.54 39.02 10.09
CA SER A 475 8.91 37.70 10.61
C SER A 475 7.90 37.22 11.65
N ALA A 476 7.94 35.94 11.99
CA ALA A 476 7.37 35.48 13.25
C ALA A 476 8.14 36.11 14.44
N GLY A 477 7.45 36.24 15.58
CA GLY A 477 8.13 36.53 16.85
C GLY A 477 8.95 35.33 17.32
N TYR A 478 9.90 35.55 18.21
CA TYR A 478 10.77 34.50 18.73
C TYR A 478 10.90 34.56 20.25
N ARG A 479 10.68 33.43 20.92
CA ARG A 479 10.77 33.31 22.38
C ARG A 479 12.05 32.62 22.80
N THR A 480 12.74 33.20 23.77
CA THR A 480 13.89 32.60 24.45
C THR A 480 13.60 32.51 25.94
N PHE A 481 13.69 31.29 26.49
CA PHE A 481 13.47 31.01 27.91
C PHE A 481 14.78 31.09 28.69
N ILE A 482 14.72 31.61 29.91
CA ILE A 482 15.89 31.92 30.72
C ILE A 482 15.83 31.11 32.01
N GLY A 483 16.76 30.17 32.18
CA GLY A 483 16.78 29.29 33.35
C GLY A 483 17.28 27.90 33.03
N GLU A 484 17.47 27.09 34.06
CA GLU A 484 17.87 25.69 33.94
C GLU A 484 16.72 24.78 33.45
N SER A 485 15.46 25.23 33.58
CA SER A 485 14.27 24.49 33.14
C SER A 485 14.10 24.42 31.62
N GLY A 486 14.75 25.30 30.87
CA GLY A 486 14.66 25.35 29.41
C GLY A 486 13.29 25.83 28.90
N VAL A 487 12.80 25.21 27.84
CA VAL A 487 11.53 25.49 27.15
C VAL A 487 10.38 24.81 27.91
N PRO A 488 9.38 25.55 28.42
CA PRO A 488 8.19 24.97 29.05
C PRO A 488 7.39 24.08 28.09
N ILE A 489 6.65 23.11 28.62
CA ILE A 489 5.90 22.15 27.81
C ILE A 489 4.75 22.83 27.06
N TRP A 490 4.05 23.79 27.69
CA TRP A 490 3.03 24.61 27.01
C TRP A 490 3.57 25.34 25.77
N ALA A 491 4.86 25.70 25.77
CA ALA A 491 5.47 26.35 24.63
C ALA A 491 5.86 25.34 23.55
N ILE A 492 6.34 24.15 23.96
CA ILE A 492 6.61 23.05 23.03
C ILE A 492 5.33 22.64 22.32
N GLN A 493 4.22 22.46 23.04
CA GLN A 493 2.91 22.15 22.45
C GLN A 493 2.40 23.29 21.57
N GLY A 494 2.33 24.52 22.11
CA GLY A 494 1.74 25.65 21.39
C GLY A 494 0.21 25.68 21.48
N ASP A 495 -0.41 26.59 20.73
CA ASP A 495 -1.85 26.88 20.76
C ASP A 495 -2.62 26.36 19.54
N GLY A 496 -2.02 25.46 18.77
CA GLY A 496 -2.65 24.80 17.63
C GLY A 496 -2.14 23.37 17.49
N PHE A 497 -2.70 22.63 16.52
CA PHE A 497 -2.49 21.19 16.27
C PHE A 497 -1.09 20.75 15.83
N ARG A 498 -0.10 21.65 15.93
CA ARG A 498 1.27 21.35 15.55
C ARG A 498 2.21 22.22 16.35
N SER A 499 3.23 21.60 16.91
CA SER A 499 4.26 22.27 17.68
C SER A 499 4.94 23.40 16.87
N PRO A 500 5.15 24.59 17.45
CA PRO A 500 6.02 25.61 16.87
C PRO A 500 7.53 25.27 16.97
N TYR A 501 7.85 24.11 17.58
CA TYR A 501 9.20 23.65 17.87
C TYR A 501 9.60 22.39 17.11
N VAL A 502 8.76 21.87 16.20
CA VAL A 502 9.08 20.70 15.36
C VAL A 502 10.48 20.82 14.76
N ASN A 503 11.21 19.71 14.83
CA ASN A 503 12.59 19.54 14.40
C ASN A 503 13.66 20.33 15.18
N LYS A 504 13.29 21.06 16.24
CA LYS A 504 14.24 21.73 17.13
C LYS A 504 14.56 20.87 18.36
N ASP A 505 15.79 20.97 18.84
CA ASP A 505 16.19 20.39 20.13
C ASP A 505 15.72 21.28 21.29
N ALA A 506 14.86 20.75 22.15
CA ALA A 506 14.37 21.43 23.34
C ALA A 506 14.87 20.72 24.60
N THR A 507 15.16 21.51 25.63
CA THR A 507 15.34 21.02 27.00
C THR A 507 14.16 21.47 27.82
N THR A 508 13.54 20.56 28.58
CA THR A 508 12.38 20.88 29.42
C THR A 508 12.45 20.14 30.76
N GLN A 509 11.56 20.50 31.68
CA GLN A 509 11.39 19.84 32.97
C GLN A 509 9.92 19.53 33.21
N GLY A 510 9.64 18.42 33.89
CA GLY A 510 8.28 18.03 34.25
C GLY A 510 8.25 16.80 35.15
N ILE A 511 7.06 16.43 35.59
CA ILE A 511 6.81 15.18 36.31
C ILE A 511 6.39 14.11 35.33
N VAL A 512 6.92 12.91 35.50
CA VAL A 512 6.46 11.72 34.80
C VAL A 512 5.07 11.33 35.32
N THR A 513 4.05 11.44 34.48
CA THR A 513 2.64 11.17 34.86
C THR A 513 2.20 9.73 34.58
N GLY A 514 2.80 9.07 33.59
CA GLY A 514 2.54 7.67 33.25
C GLY A 514 3.71 7.08 32.48
N VAL A 515 4.00 5.79 32.68
CA VAL A 515 5.11 5.06 32.03
C VAL A 515 4.53 3.85 31.30
N PHE A 516 4.74 3.78 29.98
CA PHE A 516 4.13 2.82 29.08
C PHE A 516 5.21 2.12 28.23
N PRO A 517 5.89 1.08 28.75
CA PRO A 517 6.96 0.38 28.04
C PRO A 517 6.55 -0.22 26.70
N GLU A 518 5.31 -0.68 26.57
CA GLU A 518 4.78 -1.28 25.32
C GLU A 518 4.50 -0.22 24.23
N MET A 519 4.51 1.06 24.61
CA MET A 519 4.53 2.22 23.69
C MET A 519 5.93 2.82 23.54
N ASN A 520 6.96 2.20 24.13
CA ASN A 520 8.34 2.71 24.19
C ASN A 520 8.45 4.14 24.76
N GLY A 521 7.63 4.51 25.75
CA GLY A 521 7.65 5.89 26.22
C GLY A 521 6.94 6.16 27.53
N PHE A 522 6.94 7.43 27.91
CA PHE A 522 6.31 7.94 29.11
C PHE A 522 5.79 9.35 28.90
N TRP A 523 4.83 9.77 29.72
CA TRP A 523 4.24 11.10 29.66
C TRP A 523 4.89 12.03 30.67
N LEU A 524 5.16 13.26 30.25
CA LEU A 524 5.75 14.31 31.06
C LEU A 524 4.77 15.49 31.14
N GLN A 525 4.53 16.01 32.34
CA GLN A 525 3.69 17.19 32.54
C GLN A 525 4.34 18.20 33.48
N GLU A 526 4.27 19.48 33.14
CA GLU A 526 4.83 20.56 33.96
C GLU A 526 3.92 20.89 35.15
N PHE A 527 4.52 21.37 36.25
CA PHE A 527 3.79 21.78 37.46
C PHE A 527 3.22 23.19 37.37
N GLU A 528 4.01 24.13 36.83
CA GLU A 528 3.63 25.52 36.64
C GLU A 528 3.50 25.76 35.13
N THR A 529 2.25 25.88 34.67
CA THR A 529 1.92 26.14 33.27
C THR A 529 1.44 27.57 33.07
N ASP A 530 1.20 27.99 31.84
CA ASP A 530 0.69 29.32 31.53
C ASP A 530 -0.82 29.46 31.81
N ASP A 531 -1.36 30.67 31.66
CA ASP A 531 -2.79 30.94 31.89
C ASP A 531 -3.63 30.72 30.61
N ASN A 532 -3.02 30.25 29.52
CA ASN A 532 -3.71 30.05 28.24
C ASN A 532 -4.39 28.68 28.23
N VAL A 533 -5.70 28.68 27.98
CA VAL A 533 -6.50 27.44 27.95
C VAL A 533 -6.39 26.69 26.62
N ALA A 534 -5.70 27.26 25.63
CA ALA A 534 -5.48 26.63 24.33
C ALA A 534 -4.16 25.85 24.26
N THR A 535 -3.31 25.93 25.28
CA THR A 535 -2.00 25.28 25.34
C THR A 535 -2.05 24.10 26.31
N SER A 536 -1.37 23.01 25.95
CA SER A 536 -1.24 21.83 26.81
C SER A 536 0.04 21.85 27.65
N ALA A 537 -0.07 21.45 28.92
CA ALA A 537 1.05 21.30 29.85
C ALA A 537 1.75 19.93 29.77
N GLY A 538 1.29 19.02 28.89
CA GLY A 538 1.78 17.64 28.78
C GLY A 538 2.42 17.33 27.44
N VAL A 539 3.37 16.39 27.41
CA VAL A 539 4.03 15.92 26.18
C VAL A 539 4.45 14.46 26.31
N PHE A 540 4.39 13.72 25.21
CA PHE A 540 4.85 12.33 25.16
C PHE A 540 6.36 12.31 24.96
N VAL A 541 7.04 11.43 25.70
CA VAL A 541 8.47 11.16 25.50
C VAL A 541 8.61 9.76 24.94
N LEU A 542 8.97 9.67 23.66
CA LEU A 542 9.29 8.41 22.98
C LEU A 542 10.79 8.12 23.10
N ILE A 543 11.14 6.90 23.49
CA ILE A 543 12.53 6.45 23.59
C ILE A 543 12.75 5.19 22.75
N ASP A 544 13.93 5.00 22.17
CA ASP A 544 14.26 3.79 21.37
C ASP A 544 14.59 2.55 22.21
N GLU A 545 14.50 2.66 23.54
CA GLU A 545 14.88 1.59 24.48
C GLU A 545 13.64 1.04 25.20
N PHE A 546 13.55 -0.28 25.33
CA PHE A 546 12.46 -0.93 26.06
C PHE A 546 12.53 -0.69 27.58
N GLU A 547 13.73 -0.48 28.13
CA GLU A 547 13.90 -0.15 29.56
C GLU A 547 13.80 1.36 29.77
N ILE A 548 12.63 1.81 30.24
CA ILE A 548 12.40 3.22 30.56
C ILE A 548 13.07 3.58 31.92
N PRO A 549 14.01 4.54 31.96
CA PRO A 549 14.82 4.82 33.15
C PRO A 549 14.15 5.73 34.18
N VAL A 550 12.82 5.84 34.17
CA VAL A 550 12.03 6.72 35.05
C VAL A 550 10.80 6.02 35.60
N ALA A 551 10.25 6.55 36.70
CA ALA A 551 9.00 6.11 37.30
C ALA A 551 8.00 7.28 37.42
N ALA A 552 6.71 6.96 37.48
CA ALA A 552 5.68 7.97 37.76
C ALA A 552 5.97 8.71 39.08
N GLY A 553 5.85 10.03 39.06
CA GLY A 553 6.22 10.92 40.17
C GLY A 553 7.70 11.35 40.19
N ASP A 554 8.54 10.88 39.27
CA ASP A 554 9.87 11.45 39.06
C ASP A 554 9.74 12.85 38.41
N PHE A 555 10.38 13.84 39.01
CA PHE A 555 10.58 15.16 38.40
C PHE A 555 11.92 15.16 37.69
N ILE A 556 11.89 15.31 36.37
CA ILE A 556 13.06 15.14 35.51
C ILE A 556 13.36 16.41 34.72
N GLN A 557 14.60 16.52 34.27
CA GLN A 557 15.00 17.35 33.14
C GLN A 557 15.33 16.43 31.98
N ILE A 558 14.86 16.80 30.79
CA ILE A 558 15.10 16.04 29.57
C ILE A 558 15.47 16.98 28.41
N SER A 559 16.43 16.55 27.60
CA SER A 559 16.75 17.20 26.32
C SER A 559 16.45 16.23 25.17
N GLY A 560 15.71 16.68 24.17
CA GLY A 560 15.35 15.86 23.01
C GLY A 560 14.88 16.70 21.83
N ARG A 561 14.74 16.05 20.68
CA ARG A 561 14.20 16.67 19.48
C ARG A 561 12.68 16.65 19.54
N VAL A 562 12.04 17.78 19.28
CA VAL A 562 10.58 17.85 19.15
C VAL A 562 10.19 17.32 17.77
N ARG A 563 9.20 16.42 17.71
CA ARG A 563 8.70 15.76 16.50
C ARG A 563 7.17 15.74 16.50
N GLU A 564 6.59 15.64 15.30
CA GLU A 564 5.17 15.34 15.11
C GLU A 564 5.05 13.92 14.57
N LEU A 565 4.73 12.97 15.44
CA LEU A 565 4.60 11.57 15.04
C LEU A 565 3.12 11.25 14.91
N SER A 566 2.65 10.98 13.70
CA SER A 566 1.24 10.68 13.40
C SER A 566 0.26 11.70 14.01
N GLY A 567 0.65 12.98 14.02
CA GLY A 567 -0.12 14.12 14.56
C GLY A 567 0.04 14.39 16.05
N GLN A 568 0.84 13.61 16.78
CA GLN A 568 1.12 13.82 18.20
C GLN A 568 2.46 14.53 18.43
N THR A 569 2.45 15.57 19.26
CA THR A 569 3.68 16.26 19.68
C THR A 569 4.49 15.35 20.61
N THR A 570 5.68 14.99 20.15
CA THR A 570 6.58 14.06 20.85
C THR A 570 7.95 14.69 21.10
N LEU A 571 8.49 14.49 22.30
CA LEU A 571 9.88 14.78 22.62
C LEU A 571 10.72 13.50 22.51
N TYR A 572 11.74 13.52 21.66
CA TYR A 572 12.55 12.36 21.34
C TYR A 572 14.02 12.56 21.76
N PRO A 573 14.45 12.08 22.94
CA PRO A 573 15.86 12.06 23.32
C PRO A 573 16.62 11.02 22.48
N ASN A 574 17.81 11.39 21.98
CA ASN A 574 18.67 10.47 21.22
C ASN A 574 19.29 9.39 22.11
N THR A 575 19.51 9.68 23.39
CA THR A 575 20.03 8.73 24.38
C THR A 575 19.40 8.95 25.75
N THR A 576 19.37 7.89 26.56
CA THR A 576 18.92 7.96 27.96
C THR A 576 19.79 8.84 28.85
N GLU A 577 21.03 9.17 28.44
CA GLU A 577 21.91 10.12 29.16
C GLU A 577 21.36 11.57 29.15
N GLN A 578 20.43 11.88 28.23
CA GLN A 578 19.77 13.18 28.17
C GLN A 578 18.61 13.32 29.16
N ILE A 579 18.34 12.29 29.97
CA ILE A 579 17.31 12.26 31.01
C ILE A 579 18.00 12.35 32.38
N SER A 580 17.65 13.35 33.18
CA SER A 580 18.19 13.57 34.52
C SER A 580 17.07 13.67 35.55
N ILE A 581 17.03 12.72 36.49
CA ILE A 581 16.08 12.75 37.61
C ILE A 581 16.56 13.79 38.63
N ILE A 582 15.74 14.82 38.86
CA ILE A 582 16.00 15.89 39.82
C ILE A 582 15.48 15.49 41.22
N SER A 583 14.29 14.88 41.26
CA SER A 583 13.70 14.32 42.47
C SER A 583 12.71 13.21 42.14
N SER A 584 12.39 12.36 43.12
CA SER A 584 11.52 11.19 42.96
C SER A 584 10.40 11.19 44.00
N GLU A 585 9.38 10.36 43.77
CA GLU A 585 8.23 10.19 44.67
C GLU A 585 7.44 11.49 44.93
N ASN A 586 7.35 12.37 43.91
CA ASN A 586 6.50 13.56 43.98
C ASN A 586 5.03 13.18 43.78
N GLU A 587 4.12 14.01 44.29
CA GLU A 587 2.70 13.90 43.96
C GLU A 587 2.49 14.24 42.48
N LEU A 588 1.61 13.49 41.80
CA LEU A 588 1.23 13.79 40.42
C LEU A 588 0.49 15.14 40.35
N PRO A 589 0.50 15.82 39.18
CA PRO A 589 -0.32 17.00 38.98
C PRO A 589 -1.81 16.67 39.20
N GLN A 590 -2.61 17.68 39.54
CA GLN A 590 -4.04 17.47 39.62
C GLN A 590 -4.59 17.16 38.22
N SER A 591 -5.42 16.12 38.11
CA SER A 591 -6.12 15.78 36.87
C SER A 591 -7.05 16.91 36.41
N VAL A 592 -7.13 17.12 35.10
CA VAL A 592 -8.12 17.99 34.47
C VAL A 592 -9.37 17.17 34.15
N ALA A 593 -10.56 17.72 34.43
CA ALA A 593 -11.80 17.04 34.07
C ALA A 593 -11.94 16.95 32.54
N TYR A 594 -12.06 15.72 32.01
CA TYR A 594 -12.27 15.46 30.60
C TYR A 594 -13.76 15.41 30.27
N ASP A 595 -14.24 16.39 29.51
CA ASP A 595 -15.64 16.54 29.17
C ASP A 595 -15.81 17.22 27.80
N PRO A 596 -15.48 16.52 26.70
CA PRO A 596 -15.54 17.12 25.37
C PRO A 596 -16.96 17.61 25.00
N PRO A 597 -17.08 18.76 24.30
CA PRO A 597 -18.36 19.31 23.83
C PRO A 597 -18.97 18.47 22.69
N GLU A 598 -20.23 18.77 22.36
CA GLU A 598 -20.98 18.08 21.30
C GLU A 598 -20.52 18.43 19.89
N ASN A 599 -20.18 19.70 19.64
CA ASN A 599 -19.69 20.12 18.33
C ASN A 599 -18.29 19.54 18.08
N ILE A 600 -18.08 18.95 16.91
CA ILE A 600 -16.85 18.23 16.59
C ILE A 600 -15.62 19.15 16.53
N ASP A 601 -15.72 20.33 15.91
CA ASP A 601 -14.60 21.28 15.80
C ASP A 601 -14.20 21.82 17.17
N GLU A 602 -15.19 22.23 17.98
CA GLU A 602 -14.96 22.65 19.36
C GLU A 602 -14.34 21.53 20.21
N ALA A 603 -14.75 20.28 19.97
CA ALA A 603 -14.20 19.13 20.67
C ALA A 603 -12.76 18.82 20.29
N GLN A 604 -12.40 18.94 19.01
CA GLN A 604 -11.02 18.77 18.56
C GLN A 604 -10.10 19.83 19.19
N THR A 605 -10.48 21.10 19.17
CA THR A 605 -9.69 22.17 19.84
C THR A 605 -9.60 21.94 21.35
N TYR A 606 -10.68 21.49 21.99
CA TYR A 606 -10.66 21.18 23.42
C TYR A 606 -9.72 20.01 23.74
N LYS A 607 -9.75 18.94 22.95
CA LYS A 607 -8.90 17.75 23.14
C LYS A 607 -7.43 18.09 22.88
N GLU A 608 -7.15 18.85 21.83
CA GLU A 608 -5.80 19.37 21.52
C GLU A 608 -5.20 20.16 22.69
N SER A 609 -5.99 21.07 23.29
CA SER A 609 -5.53 21.86 24.44
C SER A 609 -5.17 21.02 25.68
N LEU A 610 -5.51 19.73 25.69
CA LEU A 610 -5.22 18.79 26.76
C LEU A 610 -4.25 17.68 26.36
N GLU A 611 -3.69 17.70 25.13
CA GLU A 611 -2.83 16.63 24.63
C GLU A 611 -1.67 16.35 25.59
N GLY A 612 -1.60 15.15 26.13
CA GLY A 612 -0.59 14.70 27.07
C GLY A 612 -0.77 15.11 28.52
N MET A 613 -1.76 15.95 28.82
CA MET A 613 -2.09 16.29 30.20
C MET A 613 -2.78 15.11 30.87
N LEU A 614 -2.55 14.96 32.18
CA LEU A 614 -3.30 14.05 33.03
C LEU A 614 -4.76 14.51 33.11
N VAL A 615 -5.65 13.73 32.51
CA VAL A 615 -7.09 13.99 32.48
C VAL A 615 -7.87 12.91 33.22
N GLU A 616 -9.09 13.22 33.64
CA GLU A 616 -9.97 12.29 34.36
C GLU A 616 -11.42 12.42 33.90
N ILE A 617 -12.08 11.28 33.69
CA ILE A 617 -13.53 11.21 33.53
C ILE A 617 -14.14 11.17 34.93
N ALA A 618 -14.52 12.34 35.44
CA ALA A 618 -14.89 12.54 36.84
C ALA A 618 -16.20 11.86 37.28
N ASP A 619 -17.13 11.65 36.35
CA ASP A 619 -18.43 11.02 36.61
C ASP A 619 -18.53 9.67 35.87
N PRO A 620 -19.40 8.74 36.33
CA PRO A 620 -19.60 7.47 35.66
C PRO A 620 -20.01 7.67 34.19
N ALA A 621 -19.39 6.90 33.28
CA ALA A 621 -19.65 6.97 31.85
C ALA A 621 -20.08 5.62 31.29
N LEU A 622 -20.97 5.65 30.30
CA LEU A 622 -21.53 4.48 29.64
C LEU A 622 -20.61 4.01 28.52
N VAL A 623 -20.34 2.70 28.45
CA VAL A 623 -19.63 2.05 27.36
C VAL A 623 -20.58 1.92 26.17
N ILE A 624 -20.28 2.62 25.08
CA ILE A 624 -21.05 2.54 23.83
C ILE A 624 -20.38 1.62 22.80
N ALA A 625 -19.08 1.35 22.96
CA ALA A 625 -18.32 0.38 22.18
C ALA A 625 -17.44 -0.47 23.12
N PRO A 626 -17.47 -1.80 22.99
CA PRO A 626 -16.73 -2.70 23.86
C PRO A 626 -15.21 -2.61 23.65
N THR A 627 -14.46 -3.30 24.49
CA THR A 627 -13.00 -3.43 24.32
C THR A 627 -12.66 -4.13 23.00
N THR A 628 -11.90 -3.47 22.14
CA THR A 628 -11.44 -3.99 20.86
C THR A 628 -10.26 -4.96 21.05
N GLN A 629 -9.78 -5.57 19.95
CA GLN A 629 -8.55 -6.38 19.97
C GLN A 629 -7.27 -5.58 20.29
N TYR A 630 -7.35 -4.25 20.37
CA TYR A 630 -6.22 -3.36 20.69
C TYR A 630 -6.37 -2.72 22.08
N GLY A 631 -7.21 -3.26 22.97
CA GLY A 631 -7.38 -2.72 24.33
C GLY A 631 -8.27 -1.47 24.44
N GLU A 632 -8.64 -0.87 23.31
CA GLU A 632 -9.43 0.36 23.25
C GLU A 632 -10.93 0.16 23.50
N TYR A 633 -11.60 1.14 24.11
CA TYR A 633 -13.06 1.19 24.23
C TYR A 633 -13.58 2.64 24.24
N VAL A 634 -14.88 2.84 23.98
CA VAL A 634 -15.47 4.18 23.85
C VAL A 634 -16.57 4.41 24.87
N LEU A 635 -16.50 5.58 25.51
CA LEU A 635 -17.38 6.04 26.56
C LEU A 635 -18.18 7.28 26.15
N VAL A 636 -19.38 7.40 26.72
CA VAL A 636 -20.21 8.62 26.69
C VAL A 636 -20.75 8.91 28.08
N ARG A 637 -20.77 10.18 28.47
CA ARG A 637 -21.35 10.60 29.76
C ARG A 637 -22.87 10.52 29.75
N ASP A 638 -23.46 10.13 30.89
CA ASP A 638 -24.92 9.99 31.08
C ASP A 638 -25.72 11.25 30.71
N LYS A 639 -25.12 12.45 30.85
CA LYS A 639 -25.76 13.74 30.49
C LYS A 639 -26.23 13.83 29.03
N TRP A 640 -25.62 13.07 28.12
CA TRP A 640 -25.98 13.05 26.71
C TRP A 640 -27.19 12.17 26.43
N GLY A 641 -27.51 11.22 27.33
CA GLY A 641 -28.68 10.36 27.22
C GLY A 641 -28.66 9.44 25.99
N VAL A 642 -27.49 9.12 25.46
CA VAL A 642 -27.28 8.23 24.32
C VAL A 642 -26.54 6.97 24.75
N ASP A 643 -26.91 5.83 24.16
CA ASP A 643 -26.25 4.53 24.35
C ASP A 643 -25.57 4.00 23.07
N THR A 644 -25.76 4.74 21.97
CA THR A 644 -25.31 4.41 20.62
C THR A 644 -25.10 5.71 19.84
N VAL A 645 -24.12 5.71 18.94
CA VAL A 645 -23.87 6.79 17.98
C VAL A 645 -23.70 6.14 16.60
N ALA A 646 -24.47 6.54 15.61
CA ALA A 646 -24.36 6.04 14.25
C ALA A 646 -23.22 6.72 13.49
N ARG A 647 -22.71 6.07 12.44
CA ARG A 647 -21.68 6.64 11.55
C ARG A 647 -22.04 8.01 10.97
N THR A 648 -23.32 8.25 10.72
CA THR A 648 -23.83 9.50 10.13
C THR A 648 -24.03 10.61 11.15
N GLU A 649 -23.77 10.35 12.43
CA GLU A 649 -23.89 11.36 13.50
C GLU A 649 -22.53 12.02 13.78
N ASP A 650 -22.49 13.33 13.54
CA ASP A 650 -21.31 14.16 13.79
C ASP A 650 -21.32 14.66 15.24
N VAL A 651 -20.68 13.90 16.14
CA VAL A 651 -20.60 14.22 17.57
C VAL A 651 -19.15 14.27 18.06
N GLY A 652 -18.84 15.29 18.87
CA GLY A 652 -17.52 15.54 19.45
C GLY A 652 -17.30 14.91 20.84
N TYR A 653 -18.39 14.53 21.53
CA TYR A 653 -18.36 14.14 22.95
C TYR A 653 -17.91 12.70 23.22
N LEU A 654 -17.47 11.96 22.20
CA LEU A 654 -16.93 10.61 22.37
C LEU A 654 -15.59 10.67 23.11
N MET A 655 -15.44 9.79 24.10
CA MET A 655 -14.24 9.66 24.92
C MET A 655 -13.66 8.27 24.70
N TYR A 656 -12.45 8.21 24.15
CA TYR A 656 -11.73 6.96 23.90
C TYR A 656 -10.81 6.67 25.07
N VAL A 657 -10.71 5.40 25.43
CA VAL A 657 -9.80 4.93 26.48
C VAL A 657 -9.01 3.76 25.94
N ASP A 658 -7.71 3.78 26.17
CA ASP A 658 -6.74 2.80 25.74
C ASP A 658 -6.08 2.15 26.97
N ASP A 659 -5.57 0.93 26.81
CA ASP A 659 -4.89 0.19 27.86
C ASP A 659 -3.37 0.46 27.92
N GLY A 660 -2.86 1.34 27.07
CA GLY A 660 -1.47 1.78 27.08
C GLY A 660 -0.52 0.77 26.44
N SER A 661 -1.02 0.01 25.46
CA SER A 661 -0.30 -1.05 24.77
C SER A 661 -0.41 -0.93 23.26
N THR A 662 0.66 -1.32 22.55
CA THR A 662 0.61 -1.54 21.09
C THR A 662 0.30 -3.00 20.73
N MET A 663 -0.01 -3.84 21.74
CA MET A 663 -0.25 -5.27 21.56
C MET A 663 -1.62 -5.54 20.93
N ARG A 664 -1.62 -6.36 19.88
CA ARG A 664 -2.86 -6.97 19.37
C ARG A 664 -3.19 -8.23 20.17
N HIS A 665 -4.42 -8.31 20.66
CA HIS A 665 -4.95 -9.45 21.41
C HIS A 665 -5.75 -10.40 20.50
N GLU A 666 -5.32 -11.65 20.40
CA GLU A 666 -6.08 -12.69 19.67
C GLU A 666 -7.30 -13.21 20.45
N ASP A 667 -7.30 -13.04 21.77
CA ASP A 667 -8.36 -13.45 22.66
C ASP A 667 -8.37 -12.61 23.95
N GLN A 668 -9.42 -12.75 24.75
CA GLN A 668 -9.62 -11.95 25.95
C GLN A 668 -8.62 -12.25 27.09
N SER A 669 -7.92 -13.39 27.07
CA SER A 669 -7.10 -13.84 28.21
C SER A 669 -5.80 -13.05 28.39
N THR A 670 -5.38 -12.32 27.36
CA THR A 670 -4.21 -11.43 27.40
C THR A 670 -4.56 -9.96 27.65
N MET A 671 -5.85 -9.61 27.64
CA MET A 671 -6.32 -8.24 27.91
C MET A 671 -6.26 -7.92 29.41
N ALA A 672 -5.83 -6.71 29.77
CA ALA A 672 -5.76 -6.26 31.16
C ALA A 672 -7.15 -6.15 31.81
N TYR A 673 -8.13 -5.73 31.02
CA TYR A 673 -9.54 -5.68 31.34
C TYR A 673 -10.35 -5.77 30.04
N ALA A 674 -11.65 -6.05 30.14
CA ALA A 674 -12.54 -6.00 29.00
C ALA A 674 -13.90 -5.46 29.44
N VAL A 675 -14.43 -4.51 28.69
CA VAL A 675 -15.77 -3.96 28.88
C VAL A 675 -16.69 -4.39 27.73
N VAL A 676 -17.97 -4.51 28.06
CA VAL A 676 -19.05 -4.80 27.10
C VAL A 676 -19.93 -3.57 26.98
N LYS A 677 -20.54 -3.35 25.80
CA LYS A 677 -21.50 -2.27 25.58
C LYS A 677 -22.58 -2.28 26.68
N GLY A 678 -22.90 -1.10 27.22
CA GLY A 678 -23.86 -0.94 28.32
C GLY A 678 -23.25 -1.07 29.73
N ASN A 679 -21.97 -1.44 29.87
CA ASN A 679 -21.27 -1.27 31.14
C ASN A 679 -21.13 0.22 31.49
N VAL A 680 -21.05 0.51 32.78
CA VAL A 680 -20.71 1.84 33.31
C VAL A 680 -19.30 1.77 33.88
N VAL A 681 -18.46 2.72 33.52
CA VAL A 681 -17.06 2.77 33.93
C VAL A 681 -16.82 4.02 34.79
N GLU A 682 -16.07 3.86 35.88
CA GLU A 682 -15.63 4.93 36.78
C GLU A 682 -14.10 4.86 37.00
N GLY A 683 -13.50 6.00 37.38
CA GLY A 683 -12.09 6.05 37.77
C GLY A 683 -11.11 5.98 36.60
N VAL A 684 -11.52 6.45 35.42
CA VAL A 684 -10.64 6.58 34.25
C VAL A 684 -9.81 7.85 34.42
N VAL A 685 -8.51 7.67 34.60
CA VAL A 685 -7.52 8.75 34.72
C VAL A 685 -6.24 8.35 34.01
N GLY A 686 -5.65 9.30 33.27
CA GLY A 686 -4.49 9.04 32.44
C GLY A 686 -4.10 10.25 31.58
N PRO A 687 -2.89 10.28 31.02
CA PRO A 687 -2.54 11.26 30.01
C PRO A 687 -3.39 11.09 28.74
N LEU A 688 -3.72 12.19 28.06
CA LEU A 688 -4.51 12.20 26.83
C LEU A 688 -3.59 12.05 25.61
N ALA A 689 -3.45 10.85 25.05
CA ALA A 689 -2.69 10.60 23.83
C ALA A 689 -3.48 10.99 22.57
N PHE A 690 -2.79 11.18 21.45
CA PHE A 690 -3.36 11.28 20.11
C PHE A 690 -2.75 10.16 19.25
N THR A 691 -3.55 9.18 18.86
CA THR A 691 -3.11 8.06 18.00
C THR A 691 -4.24 7.63 17.08
N PHE A 692 -3.92 7.30 15.83
CA PHE A 692 -4.91 6.90 14.82
C PHE A 692 -6.10 7.88 14.74
N ASP A 693 -5.79 9.17 14.59
CA ASP A 693 -6.73 10.29 14.45
C ASP A 693 -7.72 10.50 15.62
N ASN A 694 -7.44 9.88 16.78
CA ASN A 694 -8.30 9.97 17.95
C ASN A 694 -7.52 10.32 19.21
N TYR A 695 -8.10 11.18 20.05
CA TYR A 695 -7.59 11.44 21.40
C TYR A 695 -8.09 10.39 22.38
N LYS A 696 -7.16 9.70 23.05
CA LYS A 696 -7.40 8.54 23.91
C LYS A 696 -6.79 8.75 25.29
N ILE A 697 -7.50 8.35 26.34
CA ILE A 697 -6.93 8.36 27.70
C ILE A 697 -6.13 7.07 27.89
N GLU A 698 -4.83 7.19 28.13
CA GLU A 698 -3.96 6.07 28.48
C GLU A 698 -4.08 5.77 29.98
N SER A 699 -4.86 4.74 30.34
CA SER A 699 -5.24 4.54 31.75
C SER A 699 -4.04 4.17 32.63
N ILE A 700 -3.70 5.01 33.62
CA ILE A 700 -2.62 4.74 34.58
C ILE A 700 -3.09 3.92 35.79
N VAL A 701 -4.39 3.72 35.92
CA VAL A 701 -5.02 2.88 36.95
C VAL A 701 -6.08 2.00 36.30
N GLN A 702 -6.31 0.81 36.88
CA GLN A 702 -7.37 -0.05 36.38
C GLN A 702 -8.74 0.56 36.65
N PRO A 703 -9.56 0.79 35.61
CA PRO A 703 -10.89 1.38 35.77
C PRO A 703 -11.83 0.46 36.54
N GLN A 704 -12.82 1.04 37.20
CA GLN A 704 -13.88 0.30 37.89
C GLN A 704 -15.06 0.08 36.93
N ILE A 705 -15.42 -1.17 36.71
CA ILE A 705 -16.45 -1.57 35.75
C ILE A 705 -17.69 -2.06 36.49
N TYR A 706 -18.84 -1.46 36.18
CA TYR A 706 -20.16 -1.79 36.72
C TYR A 706 -21.10 -2.23 35.61
N GLY A 707 -21.99 -3.16 35.93
CA GLY A 707 -22.95 -3.71 34.98
C GLY A 707 -23.15 -5.21 35.16
N GLU A 708 -24.24 -5.75 34.63
CA GLU A 708 -24.42 -7.19 34.57
C GLU A 708 -23.69 -7.78 33.36
N VAL A 709 -23.33 -9.06 33.45
CA VAL A 709 -22.84 -9.80 32.29
C VAL A 709 -23.96 -9.83 31.25
N MET A 710 -23.73 -9.24 30.09
CA MET A 710 -24.68 -9.31 28.98
C MET A 710 -24.80 -10.77 28.52
N ASN A 711 -25.98 -11.34 28.73
CA ASN A 711 -26.30 -12.66 28.20
C ASN A 711 -26.56 -12.53 26.70
N LEU A 712 -26.04 -13.47 25.93
CA LEU A 712 -26.35 -13.55 24.51
C LEU A 712 -27.88 -13.63 24.31
N PRO A 713 -28.45 -12.84 23.40
CA PRO A 713 -29.89 -12.86 23.13
C PRO A 713 -30.33 -14.18 22.49
N THR A 714 -31.66 -14.37 22.44
CA THR A 714 -32.29 -15.50 21.76
C THR A 714 -33.63 -15.04 21.21
N LEU A 715 -33.84 -15.26 19.92
CA LEU A 715 -35.07 -14.99 19.20
C LEU A 715 -35.98 -16.23 19.23
N PRO A 716 -37.31 -16.05 19.26
CA PRO A 716 -38.24 -17.17 19.22
C PRO A 716 -38.29 -17.82 17.83
N GLU A 717 -38.63 -19.11 17.76
CA GLU A 717 -39.02 -19.74 16.49
C GLU A 717 -40.26 -19.06 15.91
N VAL A 718 -40.34 -19.02 14.57
CA VAL A 718 -41.45 -18.45 13.82
C VAL A 718 -42.73 -19.30 13.94
N GLY A 719 -43.90 -18.65 13.86
CA GLY A 719 -45.20 -19.33 13.86
C GLY A 719 -45.52 -20.08 12.55
N PRO A 720 -46.63 -20.83 12.50
CA PRO A 720 -46.99 -21.66 11.33
C PRO A 720 -47.37 -20.88 10.05
N ASN A 721 -47.65 -19.59 10.18
CA ASN A 721 -47.90 -18.66 9.05
C ASN A 721 -46.73 -17.70 8.83
N GLN A 722 -45.58 -17.97 9.45
CA GLN A 722 -44.43 -17.09 9.43
C GLN A 722 -43.20 -17.85 8.94
N PHE A 723 -42.29 -17.13 8.29
CA PHE A 723 -40.98 -17.65 7.94
C PHE A 723 -39.91 -16.58 8.15
N SER A 724 -38.68 -17.02 8.36
CA SER A 724 -37.54 -16.13 8.58
C SER A 724 -36.42 -16.37 7.60
N VAL A 725 -35.76 -15.28 7.21
CA VAL A 725 -34.58 -15.26 6.35
C VAL A 725 -33.47 -14.54 7.11
N VAL A 726 -32.29 -15.17 7.15
CA VAL A 726 -31.08 -14.61 7.76
C VAL A 726 -30.01 -14.39 6.72
N THR A 727 -29.23 -13.32 6.86
CA THR A 727 -27.89 -13.21 6.27
C THR A 727 -26.84 -13.15 7.37
N PHE A 728 -25.73 -13.88 7.19
CA PHE A 728 -24.66 -13.93 8.17
C PHE A 728 -23.30 -14.26 7.55
N ASN A 729 -22.38 -13.30 7.56
CA ASN A 729 -20.98 -13.56 7.26
C ASN A 729 -20.37 -14.30 8.47
N VAL A 730 -19.74 -15.46 8.24
CA VAL A 730 -19.18 -16.29 9.32
C VAL A 730 -17.66 -16.18 9.46
N GLU A 731 -17.06 -15.19 8.79
CA GLU A 731 -15.64 -14.80 8.85
C GLU A 731 -14.67 -15.97 8.64
N ASN A 732 -14.35 -16.30 7.39
CA ASN A 732 -13.34 -17.30 7.06
C ASN A 732 -13.60 -18.65 7.75
N MET A 733 -14.79 -19.24 7.54
CA MET A 733 -15.15 -20.54 8.11
C MET A 733 -14.42 -21.68 7.37
N PHE A 734 -13.12 -21.76 7.62
CA PHE A 734 -12.21 -22.79 7.12
C PHE A 734 -12.28 -24.07 7.94
N ASP A 735 -12.14 -25.18 7.24
CA ASP A 735 -11.88 -26.48 7.82
C ASP A 735 -10.40 -26.63 8.23
N ASN A 736 -10.06 -27.79 8.77
CA ASN A 736 -8.71 -28.09 9.26
C ASN A 736 -7.86 -28.91 8.26
N ARG A 737 -8.15 -28.86 6.95
CA ARG A 737 -7.62 -29.72 5.88
C ARG A 737 -6.96 -28.91 4.76
N ASP A 738 -6.60 -29.58 3.67
CA ASP A 738 -6.02 -28.98 2.46
C ASP A 738 -7.03 -29.09 1.31
N PRO A 739 -7.07 -28.11 0.38
CA PRO A 739 -6.25 -26.88 0.34
C PRO A 739 -6.66 -25.86 1.42
N HIS A 740 -5.74 -25.00 1.86
CA HIS A 740 -6.01 -23.88 2.78
C HIS A 740 -5.15 -22.67 2.33
N PRO A 741 -5.64 -21.43 2.39
CA PRO A 741 -4.85 -20.25 2.04
C PRO A 741 -3.60 -20.08 2.92
N SER A 742 -2.64 -19.25 2.49
CA SER A 742 -1.45 -18.97 3.32
C SER A 742 -1.75 -18.11 4.55
N SER A 743 -2.85 -17.34 4.50
CA SER A 743 -3.33 -16.48 5.58
C SER A 743 -4.86 -16.40 5.52
N PRO A 744 -5.57 -16.49 6.67
CA PRO A 744 -5.05 -16.73 8.02
C PRO A 744 -4.49 -18.15 8.20
N GLU A 745 -3.82 -18.41 9.33
CA GLU A 745 -3.30 -19.76 9.63
C GLU A 745 -4.42 -20.82 9.65
N ARG A 746 -4.07 -22.05 9.24
CA ARG A 746 -5.02 -23.17 9.25
C ARG A 746 -5.51 -23.45 10.67
N PRO A 747 -6.83 -23.52 10.91
CA PRO A 747 -7.33 -23.81 12.23
C PRO A 747 -6.94 -25.24 12.66
N SER A 748 -6.60 -25.39 13.94
CA SER A 748 -6.48 -26.71 14.56
C SER A 748 -7.84 -27.41 14.63
N ARG A 749 -7.82 -28.74 14.81
CA ARG A 749 -9.07 -29.53 14.96
C ARG A 749 -9.99 -29.03 16.07
N SER A 750 -9.42 -28.59 17.20
CA SER A 750 -10.20 -28.06 18.32
C SER A 750 -10.79 -26.69 18.01
N GLN A 751 -10.03 -25.81 17.35
CA GLN A 751 -10.52 -24.50 16.92
C GLN A 751 -11.66 -24.67 15.91
N TYR A 752 -11.49 -25.52 14.90
CA TYR A 752 -12.55 -25.82 13.93
C TYR A 752 -13.81 -26.37 14.62
N ALA A 753 -13.67 -27.35 15.52
CA ALA A 753 -14.80 -27.90 16.27
C ALA A 753 -15.50 -26.85 17.15
N HIS A 754 -14.75 -25.94 17.80
CA HIS A 754 -15.33 -24.83 18.56
C HIS A 754 -16.12 -23.89 17.64
N ARG A 755 -15.57 -23.52 16.48
CA ARG A 755 -16.26 -22.64 15.51
C ARG A 755 -17.57 -23.26 15.01
N LEU A 756 -17.62 -24.57 14.75
CA LEU A 756 -18.87 -25.25 14.40
C LEU A 756 -19.91 -25.19 15.54
N LEU A 757 -19.49 -25.40 16.80
CA LEU A 757 -20.37 -25.27 17.97
C LEU A 757 -20.90 -23.85 18.15
N LYS A 758 -20.03 -22.85 17.95
CA LYS A 758 -20.44 -21.43 17.97
C LYS A 758 -21.48 -21.13 16.90
N LEU A 759 -21.30 -21.62 15.67
CA LEU A 759 -22.26 -21.44 14.58
C LEU A 759 -23.58 -22.15 14.86
N ALA A 760 -23.54 -23.36 15.43
CA ALA A 760 -24.74 -24.06 15.88
C ALA A 760 -25.50 -23.27 16.96
N ASP A 761 -24.80 -22.74 17.97
CA ASP A 761 -25.39 -21.88 19.01
C ASP A 761 -25.99 -20.60 18.39
N ALA A 762 -25.32 -19.97 17.42
CA ALA A 762 -25.84 -18.79 16.72
C ALA A 762 -27.16 -19.10 15.98
N ILE A 763 -27.23 -20.21 15.24
CA ILE A 763 -28.44 -20.62 14.50
C ILE A 763 -29.59 -20.95 15.47
N GLN A 764 -29.31 -21.61 16.60
CA GLN A 764 -30.32 -21.87 17.62
C GLN A 764 -30.84 -20.57 18.25
N ARG A 765 -29.94 -19.62 18.55
CA ARG A 765 -30.29 -18.31 19.10
C ARG A 765 -31.07 -17.43 18.13
N LEU A 766 -30.91 -17.62 16.83
CA LEU A 766 -31.74 -16.99 15.81
C LEU A 766 -33.16 -17.59 15.73
N GLY A 767 -33.50 -18.56 16.58
CA GLY A 767 -34.80 -19.24 16.55
C GLY A 767 -34.92 -20.25 15.42
N ALA A 768 -33.81 -20.93 15.09
CA ALA A 768 -33.73 -21.91 14.00
C ALA A 768 -34.44 -21.46 12.71
N PRO A 769 -33.89 -20.45 12.00
CA PRO A 769 -34.54 -19.78 10.88
C PRO A 769 -34.97 -20.72 9.75
N THR A 770 -35.98 -20.30 8.97
CA THR A 770 -36.43 -21.08 7.81
C THR A 770 -35.33 -21.21 6.75
N ILE A 771 -34.64 -20.10 6.45
CA ILE A 771 -33.52 -20.01 5.51
C ILE A 771 -32.40 -19.17 6.12
N VAL A 772 -31.17 -19.69 6.10
CA VAL A 772 -29.96 -18.97 6.52
C VAL A 772 -29.02 -18.82 5.32
N GLY A 773 -28.82 -17.60 4.83
CA GLY A 773 -27.78 -17.25 3.88
C GLY A 773 -26.46 -16.97 4.60
N LEU A 774 -25.42 -17.69 4.24
CA LEU A 774 -24.09 -17.58 4.82
C LEU A 774 -23.10 -16.99 3.82
N GLN A 775 -22.10 -16.26 4.29
CA GLN A 775 -20.95 -15.81 3.51
C GLN A 775 -19.64 -16.26 4.17
N GLU A 776 -18.58 -16.37 3.38
CA GLU A 776 -17.25 -16.82 3.84
C GLU A 776 -17.21 -18.28 4.35
N VAL A 777 -17.96 -19.17 3.72
CA VAL A 777 -17.91 -20.62 3.99
C VAL A 777 -16.95 -21.28 3.03
N GLU A 778 -15.97 -22.04 3.51
CA GLU A 778 -14.95 -22.63 2.64
C GLU A 778 -15.52 -23.61 1.62
N ASN A 779 -16.34 -24.57 2.06
CA ASN A 779 -16.89 -25.60 1.17
C ASN A 779 -18.11 -26.29 1.81
N ILE A 780 -18.77 -27.14 1.02
CA ILE A 780 -19.97 -27.86 1.47
C ILE A 780 -19.69 -28.82 2.65
N ASP A 781 -18.49 -29.42 2.74
CA ASP A 781 -18.14 -30.36 3.80
C ASP A 781 -18.15 -29.68 5.19
N VAL A 782 -17.87 -28.38 5.25
CA VAL A 782 -18.00 -27.57 6.48
C VAL A 782 -19.45 -27.55 6.98
N LEU A 783 -20.39 -27.31 6.07
CA LEU A 783 -21.81 -27.28 6.40
C LEU A 783 -22.34 -28.67 6.73
N GLU A 784 -21.90 -29.71 6.03
CA GLU A 784 -22.27 -31.08 6.39
C GLU A 784 -21.76 -31.45 7.80
N ALA A 785 -20.52 -31.06 8.14
CA ALA A 785 -19.96 -31.28 9.47
C ALA A 785 -20.72 -30.52 10.57
N LEU A 786 -21.18 -29.28 10.29
CA LEU A 786 -22.07 -28.54 11.19
C LEU A 786 -23.37 -29.31 11.46
N LEU A 787 -23.96 -29.91 10.43
CA LEU A 787 -25.22 -30.64 10.52
C LEU A 787 -25.10 -32.03 11.18
N GLU A 788 -23.88 -32.57 11.30
CA GLU A 788 -23.60 -33.78 12.08
C GLU A 788 -23.63 -33.55 13.60
N LEU A 789 -23.61 -32.29 14.06
CA LEU A 789 -23.71 -31.94 15.48
C LEU A 789 -25.08 -32.33 16.07
N GLU A 790 -25.09 -32.82 17.31
CA GLU A 790 -26.33 -33.21 18.01
C GLU A 790 -27.27 -32.01 18.19
N GLU A 791 -26.69 -30.83 18.35
CA GLU A 791 -27.31 -29.51 18.42
C GLU A 791 -28.15 -29.17 17.18
N MET A 792 -27.77 -29.69 16.01
CA MET A 792 -28.40 -29.34 14.73
C MET A 792 -29.42 -30.39 14.25
N ALA A 793 -29.32 -31.62 14.76
CA ALA A 793 -30.10 -32.76 14.30
C ALA A 793 -31.63 -32.57 14.38
N ALA A 794 -32.12 -31.69 15.26
CA ALA A 794 -33.55 -31.45 15.47
C ALA A 794 -34.23 -30.57 14.38
N TYR A 795 -33.45 -29.84 13.58
CA TYR A 795 -34.01 -28.79 12.69
C TYR A 795 -34.15 -29.20 11.23
N GLY A 796 -33.52 -30.31 10.81
CA GLY A 796 -33.67 -30.86 9.46
C GLY A 796 -33.16 -29.91 8.35
N TYR A 797 -32.06 -29.20 8.59
CA TYR A 797 -31.45 -28.34 7.57
C TYR A 797 -30.81 -29.15 6.45
N GLU A 798 -30.89 -28.61 5.23
CA GLU A 798 -30.15 -29.07 4.06
C GLU A 798 -29.17 -27.97 3.61
N PRO A 799 -27.90 -28.29 3.33
CA PRO A 799 -26.90 -27.32 2.90
C PRO A 799 -26.85 -27.17 1.37
N TYR A 800 -26.61 -25.94 0.93
CA TYR A 800 -26.45 -25.60 -0.49
C TYR A 800 -25.28 -24.62 -0.66
N LEU A 801 -24.24 -25.05 -1.36
CA LEU A 801 -23.06 -24.26 -1.71
C LEU A 801 -22.60 -24.71 -3.09
N ILE A 802 -22.16 -23.76 -3.91
CA ILE A 802 -21.48 -24.05 -5.18
C ILE A 802 -20.21 -23.21 -5.19
N GLU A 803 -19.08 -23.83 -5.53
CA GLU A 803 -17.75 -23.22 -5.46
C GLU A 803 -17.57 -22.09 -6.49
N GLY A 804 -17.01 -20.97 -6.02
CA GLY A 804 -16.75 -19.75 -6.77
C GLY A 804 -15.30 -19.61 -7.26
N TYR A 805 -14.82 -18.35 -7.31
CA TYR A 805 -13.48 -17.99 -7.83
C TYR A 805 -12.58 -17.33 -6.78
N ASP A 806 -13.01 -17.25 -5.52
CA ASP A 806 -12.23 -16.60 -4.46
C ASP A 806 -10.91 -17.35 -4.25
N SER A 807 -9.80 -16.64 -4.27
CA SER A 807 -8.46 -17.24 -4.16
C SER A 807 -8.21 -17.87 -2.78
N ARG A 808 -8.98 -17.50 -1.77
CA ARG A 808 -8.96 -18.13 -0.44
C ARG A 808 -9.79 -19.42 -0.40
N GLY A 809 -10.66 -19.64 -1.39
CA GLY A 809 -11.57 -20.78 -1.45
C GLY A 809 -12.75 -20.63 -0.50
N ILE A 810 -13.35 -19.45 -0.40
CA ILE A 810 -14.56 -19.22 0.40
C ILE A 810 -15.70 -18.68 -0.45
N ASP A 811 -16.92 -19.11 -0.11
CA ASP A 811 -18.11 -18.92 -0.91
C ASP A 811 -19.30 -18.44 -0.09
N VAL A 812 -20.40 -18.18 -0.81
CA VAL A 812 -21.72 -17.95 -0.25
C VAL A 812 -22.54 -19.24 -0.24
N ALA A 813 -23.38 -19.43 0.77
CA ALA A 813 -24.12 -20.67 0.96
C ALA A 813 -25.52 -20.44 1.53
N TYR A 814 -26.32 -21.52 1.57
CA TYR A 814 -27.58 -21.58 2.29
C TYR A 814 -27.68 -22.81 3.18
N LEU A 815 -28.35 -22.65 4.33
CA LEU A 815 -28.97 -23.73 5.08
C LEU A 815 -30.49 -23.54 5.04
N VAL A 816 -31.25 -24.55 4.61
CA VAL A 816 -32.71 -24.47 4.47
C VAL A 816 -33.39 -25.56 5.29
N ARG A 817 -34.38 -25.20 6.11
CA ARG A 817 -35.18 -26.19 6.87
C ARG A 817 -36.10 -26.97 5.93
N SER A 818 -35.77 -28.24 5.68
CA SER A 818 -36.51 -29.11 4.75
C SER A 818 -37.99 -29.33 5.13
N GLU A 819 -38.33 -29.20 6.42
CA GLU A 819 -39.72 -29.29 6.89
C GLU A 819 -40.54 -28.01 6.61
N GLN A 820 -39.89 -26.87 6.42
CA GLN A 820 -40.54 -25.56 6.25
C GLN A 820 -40.41 -25.02 4.82
N ALA A 821 -39.51 -25.55 3.99
CA ALA A 821 -39.36 -25.13 2.62
C ALA A 821 -38.91 -26.27 1.70
N THR A 822 -39.31 -26.21 0.44
CA THR A 822 -38.79 -27.07 -0.62
C THR A 822 -37.98 -26.24 -1.60
N VAL A 823 -36.72 -26.63 -1.80
CA VAL A 823 -35.81 -25.98 -2.75
C VAL A 823 -36.09 -26.47 -4.17
N GLY A 824 -36.29 -25.53 -5.09
CA GLY A 824 -36.54 -25.81 -6.51
C GLY A 824 -35.30 -25.66 -7.38
N LEU A 825 -34.62 -24.51 -7.27
CA LEU A 825 -33.43 -24.16 -8.04
C LEU A 825 -32.36 -23.60 -7.12
N VAL A 826 -31.12 -24.04 -7.33
CA VAL A 826 -29.91 -23.42 -6.78
C VAL A 826 -28.92 -23.24 -7.92
N THR A 827 -28.45 -22.01 -8.13
CA THR A 827 -27.52 -21.71 -9.22
C THR A 827 -26.59 -20.56 -8.83
N ILE A 828 -25.32 -20.69 -9.19
CA ILE A 828 -24.43 -19.53 -9.26
C ILE A 828 -24.91 -18.63 -10.38
N GLU A 829 -24.92 -17.34 -10.12
CA GLU A 829 -25.17 -16.31 -11.10
C GLU A 829 -24.03 -15.28 -11.06
N GLY A 830 -23.80 -14.53 -12.13
CA GLY A 830 -22.78 -13.48 -12.17
C GLY A 830 -22.24 -13.18 -13.58
N ALA A 831 -21.34 -12.21 -13.68
CA ALA A 831 -20.71 -11.79 -14.94
C ALA A 831 -19.25 -12.28 -15.11
N GLY A 832 -18.86 -13.37 -14.43
CA GLY A 832 -17.50 -13.88 -14.39
C GLY A 832 -16.66 -13.31 -13.22
N GLU A 833 -15.43 -13.80 -13.08
CA GLU A 833 -14.53 -13.49 -11.95
C GLU A 833 -14.15 -12.00 -11.85
N GLU A 834 -14.17 -11.27 -12.98
CA GLU A 834 -13.85 -9.85 -13.04
C GLU A 834 -14.81 -8.97 -12.23
N LEU A 835 -16.10 -9.34 -12.19
CA LEU A 835 -17.11 -8.59 -11.43
C LEU A 835 -17.44 -9.27 -10.09
N PHE A 836 -17.43 -10.60 -10.06
CA PHE A 836 -17.71 -11.37 -8.84
C PHE A 836 -16.68 -12.48 -8.68
N ASN A 837 -15.66 -12.25 -7.84
CA ASN A 837 -14.77 -13.30 -7.37
C ASN A 837 -15.50 -14.31 -6.46
N ARG A 838 -16.54 -13.86 -5.75
CA ARG A 838 -17.50 -14.67 -4.99
C ARG A 838 -18.87 -14.55 -5.66
N PRO A 839 -19.17 -15.40 -6.65
CA PRO A 839 -20.41 -15.31 -7.42
C PRO A 839 -21.66 -15.38 -6.54
N PRO A 840 -22.67 -14.53 -6.78
CA PRO A 840 -23.94 -14.62 -6.09
C PRO A 840 -24.63 -15.99 -6.26
N LEU A 841 -25.25 -16.50 -5.20
CA LEU A 841 -25.97 -17.77 -5.20
C LEU A 841 -27.49 -17.51 -5.16
N LEU A 842 -28.16 -17.83 -6.26
CA LEU A 842 -29.62 -17.74 -6.37
C LEU A 842 -30.28 -19.03 -5.88
N LEU A 843 -31.15 -18.90 -4.89
CA LEU A 843 -32.01 -19.94 -4.35
C LEU A 843 -33.47 -19.61 -4.67
N GLN A 844 -34.16 -20.55 -5.32
CA GLN A 844 -35.63 -20.55 -5.42
C GLN A 844 -36.19 -21.56 -4.43
N ALA A 845 -37.04 -21.10 -3.50
CA ALA A 845 -37.67 -21.94 -2.50
C ALA A 845 -39.17 -21.70 -2.43
N THR A 846 -39.94 -22.77 -2.28
CA THR A 846 -41.35 -22.71 -1.89
C THR A 846 -41.45 -22.92 -0.40
N ILE A 847 -41.95 -21.92 0.33
CA ILE A 847 -42.13 -21.95 1.78
C ILE A 847 -43.46 -22.62 2.09
N HIS A 848 -43.52 -23.52 3.07
CA HIS A 848 -44.73 -24.23 3.46
C HIS A 848 -45.33 -23.61 4.72
N LEU A 849 -46.46 -22.90 4.55
CA LEU A 849 -47.18 -22.26 5.65
C LEU A 849 -48.61 -22.77 5.73
N ASP A 850 -49.25 -22.63 6.89
CA ASP A 850 -50.67 -22.99 7.06
C ASP A 850 -51.60 -22.10 6.18
N SER A 851 -51.16 -20.89 5.82
CA SER A 851 -51.87 -19.92 4.97
C SER A 851 -51.60 -20.08 3.47
N GLY A 852 -50.57 -20.81 3.07
CA GLY A 852 -50.24 -21.07 1.67
C GLY A 852 -48.75 -21.31 1.43
N ASP A 853 -48.42 -21.56 0.16
CA ASP A 853 -47.06 -21.96 -0.23
C ASP A 853 -46.37 -20.90 -1.11
N PRO A 854 -45.95 -19.74 -0.56
CA PRO A 854 -45.32 -18.70 -1.38
C PRO A 854 -43.95 -19.14 -1.91
N THR A 855 -43.65 -18.73 -3.14
CA THR A 855 -42.32 -18.94 -3.75
C THR A 855 -41.48 -17.68 -3.61
N VAL A 856 -40.27 -17.84 -3.11
CA VAL A 856 -39.28 -16.76 -2.94
C VAL A 856 -38.01 -17.05 -3.73
N TYR A 857 -37.38 -15.99 -4.21
CA TYR A 857 -36.11 -15.98 -4.92
C TYR A 857 -35.11 -15.19 -4.09
N LEU A 858 -34.09 -15.85 -3.55
CA LEU A 858 -33.07 -15.24 -2.69
C LEU A 858 -31.74 -15.25 -3.42
N LEU A 859 -31.17 -14.08 -3.64
CA LEU A 859 -29.84 -13.89 -4.21
C LEU A 859 -28.88 -13.54 -3.07
N ASN A 860 -28.05 -14.49 -2.65
CA ASN A 860 -27.05 -14.30 -1.60
C ASN A 860 -25.74 -13.81 -2.23
N ASN A 861 -25.16 -12.76 -1.66
CA ASN A 861 -24.02 -12.03 -2.21
C ASN A 861 -22.90 -11.89 -1.19
N HIS A 862 -21.69 -11.72 -1.71
CA HIS A 862 -20.56 -11.21 -0.94
C HIS A 862 -19.75 -10.26 -1.84
N PHE A 863 -20.04 -8.96 -1.74
CA PHE A 863 -19.45 -7.92 -2.60
C PHE A 863 -17.95 -7.75 -2.36
N LEU A 864 -17.31 -6.92 -3.20
CA LEU A 864 -15.91 -6.56 -3.03
C LEU A 864 -15.69 -5.90 -1.65
N SER A 865 -14.64 -6.31 -0.93
CA SER A 865 -14.32 -5.81 0.41
C SER A 865 -13.93 -4.32 0.39
N LEU A 866 -14.20 -3.63 1.50
CA LEU A 866 -13.79 -2.24 1.76
C LEU A 866 -12.29 -2.06 2.05
N SER A 867 -11.48 -3.12 2.06
CA SER A 867 -10.06 -3.07 2.42
C SER A 867 -9.20 -2.14 1.55
N GLY A 868 -9.63 -1.85 0.31
CA GLY A 868 -8.99 -0.87 -0.57
C GLY A 868 -9.39 0.59 -0.32
N GLY A 869 -10.26 0.84 0.66
CA GLY A 869 -10.93 2.12 0.90
C GLY A 869 -12.31 2.19 0.23
N GLU A 870 -13.23 2.94 0.84
CA GLU A 870 -14.61 3.06 0.34
C GLU A 870 -14.66 3.62 -1.08
N GLU A 871 -13.99 4.75 -1.33
CA GLU A 871 -13.98 5.44 -2.63
C GLU A 871 -13.39 4.59 -3.75
N ALA A 872 -12.26 3.93 -3.50
CA ALA A 872 -11.58 3.10 -4.51
C ALA A 872 -12.39 1.84 -4.89
N THR A 873 -13.18 1.31 -3.97
CA THR A 873 -13.93 0.05 -4.15
C THR A 873 -15.38 0.27 -4.55
N GLU A 874 -15.94 1.46 -4.32
CA GLU A 874 -17.33 1.82 -4.61
C GLU A 874 -17.74 1.54 -6.08
N PRO A 875 -16.95 1.89 -7.12
CA PRO A 875 -17.37 1.67 -8.50
C PRO A 875 -17.67 0.20 -8.83
N VAL A 876 -16.88 -0.73 -8.30
CA VAL A 876 -17.09 -2.17 -8.51
C VAL A 876 -18.33 -2.63 -7.73
N ARG A 877 -18.50 -2.21 -6.47
CA ARG A 877 -19.68 -2.55 -5.66
C ARG A 877 -20.98 -2.02 -6.28
N SER A 878 -20.97 -0.83 -6.85
CA SER A 878 -22.11 -0.29 -7.60
C SER A 878 -22.40 -1.06 -8.89
N ALA A 879 -21.36 -1.53 -9.60
CA ALA A 879 -21.55 -2.42 -10.74
C ALA A 879 -22.15 -3.78 -10.32
N GLN A 880 -21.73 -4.33 -9.17
CA GLN A 880 -22.31 -5.54 -8.58
C GLN A 880 -23.79 -5.33 -8.21
N ALA A 881 -24.12 -4.20 -7.59
CA ALA A 881 -25.50 -3.81 -7.29
C ALA A 881 -26.37 -3.64 -8.56
N ALA A 882 -25.86 -2.96 -9.57
CA ALA A 882 -26.56 -2.78 -10.85
C ALA A 882 -26.82 -4.12 -11.54
N TRP A 883 -25.88 -5.06 -11.47
CA TRP A 883 -26.06 -6.41 -11.99
C TRP A 883 -27.18 -7.17 -11.25
N ASN A 884 -27.23 -7.08 -9.91
CA ASN A 884 -28.31 -7.66 -9.11
C ASN A 884 -29.68 -7.07 -9.48
N ALA A 885 -29.77 -5.76 -9.71
CA ALA A 885 -30.98 -5.08 -10.16
C ALA A 885 -31.45 -5.55 -11.55
N GLU A 886 -30.51 -5.76 -12.49
CA GLU A 886 -30.83 -6.35 -13.79
C GLU A 886 -31.35 -7.78 -13.63
N ARG A 887 -30.74 -8.58 -12.75
CA ARG A 887 -31.17 -9.95 -12.51
C ARG A 887 -32.59 -10.03 -11.94
N MET A 888 -32.91 -9.17 -10.98
CA MET A 888 -34.28 -9.00 -10.49
C MET A 888 -35.25 -8.67 -11.64
N THR A 889 -34.88 -7.71 -12.49
CA THR A 889 -35.72 -7.29 -13.63
C THR A 889 -36.00 -8.44 -14.59
N GLN A 890 -35.03 -9.31 -14.83
CA GLN A 890 -35.21 -10.51 -15.66
C GLN A 890 -36.19 -11.50 -15.02
N ILE A 891 -36.08 -11.75 -13.72
CA ILE A 891 -37.01 -12.65 -13.00
C ILE A 891 -38.43 -12.08 -13.03
N LEU A 892 -38.60 -10.78 -12.76
CA LEU A 892 -39.90 -10.10 -12.80
C LEU A 892 -40.51 -10.02 -14.21
N ALA A 893 -39.69 -10.10 -15.27
CA ALA A 893 -40.20 -10.16 -16.64
C ALA A 893 -40.87 -11.51 -16.94
N ASP A 894 -40.35 -12.60 -16.35
CA ASP A 894 -40.91 -13.95 -16.49
C ASP A 894 -42.06 -14.20 -15.50
N ASP A 895 -41.95 -13.67 -14.28
CA ASP A 895 -42.96 -13.74 -13.22
C ASP A 895 -43.13 -12.37 -12.52
N PRO A 896 -44.10 -11.54 -12.97
CA PRO A 896 -44.31 -10.20 -12.41
C PRO A 896 -44.69 -10.16 -10.92
N ASP A 897 -45.14 -11.28 -10.36
CA ASP A 897 -45.53 -11.40 -8.95
C ASP A 897 -44.42 -12.03 -8.09
N ALA A 898 -43.21 -12.24 -8.64
CA ALA A 898 -42.11 -12.89 -7.93
C ALA A 898 -41.65 -12.12 -6.68
N HIS A 899 -41.47 -12.87 -5.59
CA HIS A 899 -40.89 -12.36 -4.35
C HIS A 899 -39.38 -12.51 -4.39
N PHE A 900 -38.67 -11.44 -4.77
CA PHE A 900 -37.22 -11.43 -4.95
C PHE A 900 -36.53 -10.70 -3.80
N VAL A 901 -35.39 -11.25 -3.36
CA VAL A 901 -34.56 -10.75 -2.25
C VAL A 901 -33.11 -10.70 -2.69
N VAL A 902 -32.46 -9.56 -2.47
CA VAL A 902 -31.00 -9.43 -2.43
C VAL A 902 -30.59 -9.44 -0.96
N LEU A 903 -29.73 -10.37 -0.58
CA LEU A 903 -29.16 -10.44 0.77
C LEU A 903 -27.67 -10.71 0.70
N GLY A 904 -26.97 -10.45 1.79
CA GLY A 904 -25.56 -10.78 1.93
C GLY A 904 -24.76 -9.73 2.68
N ASP A 905 -23.46 -10.00 2.77
CA ASP A 905 -22.46 -8.97 3.04
C ASP A 905 -22.24 -8.17 1.75
N LEU A 906 -22.88 -7.01 1.66
CA LEU A 906 -22.75 -6.13 0.50
C LEU A 906 -21.57 -5.18 0.61
N ASN A 907 -20.75 -5.30 1.68
CA ASN A 907 -19.58 -4.47 1.96
C ASN A 907 -19.85 -2.97 1.69
N SER A 908 -21.05 -2.51 2.02
CA SER A 908 -21.52 -1.15 1.73
C SER A 908 -22.27 -0.65 2.94
N PHE A 909 -22.05 0.60 3.32
CA PHE A 909 -22.80 1.17 4.45
C PHE A 909 -24.23 1.49 4.04
N TYR A 910 -25.14 1.55 5.02
CA TYR A 910 -26.50 2.03 4.77
C TYR A 910 -26.46 3.46 4.19
N GLN A 911 -27.37 3.77 3.25
CA GLN A 911 -27.44 5.05 2.53
C GLN A 911 -26.17 5.40 1.73
N THR A 912 -25.62 4.41 1.02
CA THR A 912 -24.53 4.58 0.04
C THR A 912 -24.95 4.16 -1.36
N LEU A 913 -24.22 4.63 -2.37
CA LEU A 913 -24.57 4.47 -3.79
C LEU A 913 -24.87 3.01 -4.23
N PRO A 914 -24.14 1.97 -3.79
CA PRO A 914 -24.49 0.59 -4.13
C PRO A 914 -25.88 0.18 -3.64
N LEU A 915 -26.30 0.59 -2.44
CA LEU A 915 -27.63 0.28 -1.93
C LEU A 915 -28.71 1.17 -2.56
N ASP A 916 -28.41 2.44 -2.82
CA ASP A 916 -29.31 3.34 -3.55
C ASP A 916 -29.60 2.82 -4.95
N THR A 917 -28.61 2.24 -5.64
CA THR A 917 -28.78 1.59 -6.95
C THR A 917 -29.83 0.47 -6.92
N LEU A 918 -29.83 -0.35 -5.86
CA LEU A 918 -30.82 -1.42 -5.68
C LEU A 918 -32.22 -0.86 -5.36
N GLN A 919 -32.28 0.19 -4.54
CA GLN A 919 -33.55 0.85 -4.18
C GLN A 919 -34.19 1.57 -5.37
N ASP A 920 -33.39 2.29 -6.16
CA ASP A 920 -33.82 2.97 -7.38
C ASP A 920 -34.34 1.99 -8.44
N ALA A 921 -33.86 0.75 -8.42
CA ALA A 921 -34.38 -0.33 -9.26
C ALA A 921 -35.76 -0.85 -8.79
N GLY A 922 -36.21 -0.48 -7.60
CA GLY A 922 -37.53 -0.81 -7.05
C GLY A 922 -37.53 -1.81 -5.88
N LEU A 923 -36.35 -2.16 -5.34
CA LEU A 923 -36.27 -2.92 -4.10
C LEU A 923 -36.51 -2.01 -2.88
N ARG A 924 -37.10 -2.56 -1.82
CA ARG A 924 -37.29 -1.90 -0.53
C ARG A 924 -36.24 -2.43 0.45
N HIS A 925 -35.54 -1.53 1.13
CA HIS A 925 -34.54 -1.93 2.12
C HIS A 925 -35.24 -2.41 3.40
N ALA A 926 -34.80 -3.51 4.01
CA ALA A 926 -35.42 -4.02 5.24
C ALA A 926 -35.42 -2.95 6.35
N TYR A 927 -34.36 -2.15 6.45
CA TYR A 927 -34.27 -1.05 7.43
C TYR A 927 -35.33 0.05 7.25
N ASP A 928 -35.94 0.19 6.07
CA ASP A 928 -37.06 1.13 5.88
C ASP A 928 -38.31 0.72 6.70
N PHE A 929 -38.36 -0.52 7.21
CA PHE A 929 -39.40 -0.99 8.12
C PHE A 929 -39.25 -0.40 9.54
N VAL A 930 -38.03 0.00 9.92
CA VAL A 930 -37.71 0.47 11.26
C VAL A 930 -37.90 2.00 11.31
N GLU A 931 -39.16 2.46 11.24
CA GLU A 931 -39.48 3.90 11.18
C GLU A 931 -39.29 4.65 12.52
N ASP A 932 -39.45 3.97 13.66
CA ASP A 932 -39.50 4.58 15.01
C ASP A 932 -38.39 4.08 15.98
N GLY A 933 -37.33 3.45 15.48
CA GLY A 933 -36.28 2.83 16.30
C GLY A 933 -34.86 2.98 15.72
N PRO A 934 -33.82 2.58 16.48
CA PRO A 934 -32.44 2.59 15.98
C PRO A 934 -32.33 1.62 14.80
N VAL A 935 -31.70 2.07 13.72
CA VAL A 935 -31.38 1.23 12.56
C VAL A 935 -30.49 0.07 13.03
N PRO A 936 -30.77 -1.18 12.62
CA PRO A 936 -29.91 -2.30 12.98
C PRO A 936 -28.47 -2.08 12.49
N TYR A 937 -27.52 -2.58 13.28
CA TYR A 937 -26.09 -2.51 12.97
C TYR A 937 -25.46 -3.89 13.17
N THR A 938 -24.37 -4.14 12.45
CA THR A 938 -23.64 -5.41 12.48
C THR A 938 -22.18 -5.28 12.94
N TYR A 939 -21.70 -4.04 13.09
CA TYR A 939 -20.35 -3.72 13.55
C TYR A 939 -20.29 -2.35 14.25
N ILE A 940 -19.25 -2.13 15.07
CA ILE A 940 -18.92 -0.83 15.69
C ILE A 940 -17.48 -0.45 15.33
N TYR A 941 -17.30 0.68 14.65
CA TYR A 941 -15.99 1.25 14.30
C TYR A 941 -15.79 2.58 15.02
N GLU A 942 -14.70 2.75 15.77
CA GLU A 942 -14.38 3.99 16.49
C GLU A 942 -15.54 4.58 17.30
N GLY A 943 -16.29 3.73 18.00
CA GLY A 943 -17.45 4.15 18.78
C GLY A 943 -18.75 4.30 18.00
N ARG A 944 -18.73 4.11 16.67
CA ARG A 944 -19.87 4.34 15.78
C ARG A 944 -20.44 3.06 15.20
N THR A 945 -21.75 2.86 15.33
CA THR A 945 -22.47 1.70 14.79
C THR A 945 -22.67 1.79 13.28
N GLN A 946 -22.45 0.67 12.59
CA GLN A 946 -22.48 0.54 11.14
C GLN A 946 -23.06 -0.82 10.72
N SER A 947 -23.53 -0.94 9.47
CA SER A 947 -24.03 -2.19 8.89
C SER A 947 -23.43 -2.40 7.51
N LEU A 948 -22.87 -3.59 7.29
CA LEU A 948 -22.38 -4.06 5.98
C LEU A 948 -23.27 -5.17 5.40
N ASP A 949 -24.03 -5.82 6.27
CA ASP A 949 -24.99 -6.87 5.93
C ASP A 949 -26.36 -6.27 5.69
N HIS A 950 -26.98 -6.61 4.56
CA HIS A 950 -28.23 -6.00 4.15
C HIS A 950 -29.20 -7.03 3.57
N ILE A 951 -30.49 -6.71 3.66
CA ILE A 951 -31.58 -7.44 3.00
C ILE A 951 -32.47 -6.41 2.30
N LEU A 952 -32.61 -6.54 0.99
CA LEU A 952 -33.49 -5.73 0.16
C LEU A 952 -34.45 -6.64 -0.60
N MET A 953 -35.71 -6.25 -0.73
CA MET A 953 -36.76 -7.13 -1.25
C MET A 953 -37.79 -6.41 -2.10
N THR A 954 -38.52 -7.15 -2.93
CA THR A 954 -39.64 -6.57 -3.70
C THR A 954 -40.75 -6.08 -2.78
N ASP A 955 -41.47 -5.02 -3.20
CA ASP A 955 -42.51 -4.36 -2.39
C ASP A 955 -43.61 -5.33 -1.91
N GLY A 956 -43.95 -6.32 -2.74
CA GLY A 956 -44.91 -7.37 -2.37
C GLY A 956 -44.46 -8.17 -1.14
N LEU A 957 -43.18 -8.53 -1.06
CA LEU A 957 -42.63 -9.23 0.11
C LEU A 957 -42.41 -8.29 1.29
N PHE A 958 -41.96 -7.05 1.04
CA PHE A 958 -41.81 -6.02 2.07
C PHE A 958 -43.13 -5.76 2.82
N SER A 959 -44.27 -5.82 2.12
CA SER A 959 -45.60 -5.67 2.73
C SER A 959 -45.97 -6.76 3.74
N GLN A 960 -45.29 -7.91 3.72
CA GLN A 960 -45.50 -9.05 4.61
C GLN A 960 -44.51 -9.06 5.79
N LEU A 961 -43.58 -8.10 5.83
CA LEU A 961 -42.55 -8.01 6.85
C LEU A 961 -43.17 -7.62 8.20
N ILE A 962 -42.83 -8.35 9.25
CA ILE A 962 -43.31 -8.07 10.62
C ILE A 962 -42.18 -7.78 11.61
N SER A 963 -40.93 -8.06 11.24
CA SER A 963 -39.76 -7.84 12.09
C SER A 963 -38.48 -7.75 11.28
N VAL A 964 -37.60 -6.82 11.67
CA VAL A 964 -36.22 -6.67 11.20
C VAL A 964 -35.34 -6.45 12.42
N GLN A 965 -34.37 -7.33 12.65
CA GLN A 965 -33.52 -7.29 13.85
C GLN A 965 -32.13 -7.84 13.52
N THR A 966 -31.10 -7.39 14.22
CA THR A 966 -29.83 -8.10 14.32
C THR A 966 -29.80 -8.92 15.61
N LEU A 967 -29.04 -10.02 15.62
CA LEU A 967 -28.77 -10.76 16.84
C LEU A 967 -27.38 -10.36 17.35
N PRO A 968 -27.26 -9.48 18.37
CA PRO A 968 -25.96 -9.03 18.84
C PRO A 968 -25.24 -10.16 19.57
N ILE A 969 -24.27 -10.74 18.90
CA ILE A 969 -23.33 -11.76 19.36
C ILE A 969 -21.88 -11.33 19.15
N ASN A 970 -21.65 -10.25 18.41
CA ASN A 970 -20.36 -9.74 18.01
C ASN A 970 -20.14 -8.30 18.48
N ALA A 971 -20.79 -7.32 17.85
CA ALA A 971 -20.36 -5.91 17.91
C ALA A 971 -20.40 -5.30 19.32
N ASP A 972 -21.27 -5.82 20.18
CA ASP A 972 -21.48 -5.35 21.55
C ASP A 972 -20.55 -6.01 22.58
N TYR A 973 -19.76 -7.01 22.16
CA TYR A 973 -18.91 -7.83 23.03
C TYR A 973 -17.42 -7.64 22.73
N PRO A 974 -16.55 -7.69 23.76
CA PRO A 974 -15.12 -7.78 23.53
C PRO A 974 -14.76 -9.16 22.95
N MET A 975 -13.49 -9.36 22.63
CA MET A 975 -12.94 -10.67 22.26
C MET A 975 -13.43 -11.77 23.21
N ALA A 976 -13.66 -12.97 22.67
CA ALA A 976 -14.08 -14.11 23.49
C ALA A 976 -12.90 -14.77 24.19
N MET A 977 -13.19 -15.54 25.25
CA MET A 977 -12.20 -16.43 25.86
C MET A 977 -11.86 -17.60 24.90
N PRO A 978 -10.64 -18.16 24.96
CA PRO A 978 -10.23 -19.25 24.05
C PRO A 978 -11.11 -20.51 24.07
N ASP A 979 -11.75 -20.79 25.20
CA ASP A 979 -12.63 -21.94 25.43
C ASP A 979 -14.12 -21.60 25.33
N ASP A 980 -14.47 -20.38 24.93
CA ASP A 980 -15.85 -19.98 24.68
C ASP A 980 -16.39 -20.66 23.41
N VAL A 981 -17.42 -21.48 23.58
CA VAL A 981 -18.13 -22.17 22.48
C VAL A 981 -19.52 -21.58 22.23
N SER A 982 -19.86 -20.47 22.86
CA SER A 982 -21.08 -19.72 22.56
C SER A 982 -20.95 -18.91 21.28
N ALA A 983 -22.08 -18.46 20.73
CA ALA A 983 -22.14 -17.64 19.52
C ALA A 983 -21.30 -16.34 19.59
N ARG A 984 -20.84 -15.94 20.79
CA ARG A 984 -20.08 -14.71 21.00
C ARG A 984 -18.83 -14.65 20.13
N ARG A 985 -18.61 -13.56 19.38
CA ARG A 985 -17.42 -13.33 18.54
C ARG A 985 -17.08 -14.57 17.70
N LEU A 986 -18.11 -15.17 17.08
CA LEU A 986 -17.92 -16.20 16.06
C LEU A 986 -17.35 -15.59 14.77
N SER A 987 -17.84 -14.40 14.45
CA SER A 987 -17.45 -13.55 13.33
C SER A 987 -17.37 -12.11 13.84
N ASP A 988 -16.68 -11.26 13.10
CA ASP A 988 -16.72 -9.82 13.12
C ASP A 988 -18.03 -9.17 12.60
N HIS A 989 -19.03 -9.97 12.22
CA HIS A 989 -20.39 -9.55 11.88
C HIS A 989 -21.44 -10.05 12.90
N ASP A 990 -22.52 -9.30 13.06
CA ASP A 990 -23.77 -9.80 13.65
C ASP A 990 -24.76 -10.26 12.56
N PRO A 991 -25.47 -11.39 12.75
CA PRO A 991 -26.47 -11.84 11.79
C PRO A 991 -27.68 -10.91 11.75
N LEU A 992 -28.13 -10.60 10.53
CA LEU A 992 -29.35 -9.84 10.24
C LEU A 992 -30.50 -10.80 9.89
N ILE A 993 -31.62 -10.66 10.58
CA ILE A 993 -32.82 -11.49 10.39
C ILE A 993 -34.04 -10.64 10.03
N VAL A 994 -34.82 -11.13 9.06
CA VAL A 994 -36.16 -10.65 8.74
C VAL A 994 -37.19 -11.75 8.94
N VAL A 995 -38.37 -11.37 9.42
CA VAL A 995 -39.51 -12.30 9.61
C VAL A 995 -40.71 -11.78 8.84
N PHE A 996 -41.33 -12.68 8.10
CA PHE A 996 -42.54 -12.42 7.31
C PHE A 996 -43.72 -13.16 7.91
N GLU A 997 -44.91 -12.59 7.79
CA GLU A 997 -46.19 -13.24 8.10
C GLU A 997 -47.06 -13.25 6.85
N TRP A 998 -47.54 -14.42 6.46
CA TRP A 998 -48.31 -14.62 5.24
C TRP A 998 -49.80 -14.80 5.59
N GLU A 999 -50.65 -13.89 5.12
CA GLU A 999 -52.12 -13.93 5.37
C GLU A 999 -52.93 -14.67 4.31
#